data_AF-A0A8T1RBR5-F1
#
_entry.id   AF-A0A8T1RBR5-F1
#
_cell.length_a   1.000
_cell.length_b   1.000
_cell.length_c   1.000
_cell.angle_alpha   90.00
_cell.angle_beta   90.00
_cell.angle_gamma   90.00
#
_symmetry.space_group_name_H-M   'P 1'
#
loop_
_entity.id
_entity.type
_entity.pdbx_description
1 polymer ?
#
loop_
_entity_poly.entity_id
_entity_poly.type
_entity_poly.pdbx_seq_one_letter_code
_entity_poly.pdbx_strand_id
1 'polypeptide(L)'
;MRMLPERNFWFIVLLIIGVVGDNLYTVKGRTHRILLDTDVDTDDFFALLYLLKQNRSEFEVQGVTINTNAWTDAGHAVNQIYDILYMMGRDDIAVGVGGEGGILEDGTILPDVGGYLPIIEQGITTGGYCRYRQAIPVGQGGRLDINANYGIRKAFLPQGRRKYTPLRQPTAQQVMIDKISEGPITVFVIGAHTNMAIFLMNNPHLKKNIEHIYVMGGGVRSKNPTGCCPQNASSSCVPQQCGNHGNLFTDYTSNPYAEFNVFGDPFAAYQVFHSGIPITLVPLDATNTIPINEKFFDTFEQSLNTYEAQYCFQSLKMTRDTWFDDQFYTSYFMWDSFTAGVATSITLNSHRDDGLNEFAEMEYMNVTVVTSNKPYGASDGSNPFFDGRVVPKFGLKTGGVHSGHVQTGLRDPFCIVKNGKGKCQDGYTAEITGPDAVRVLVATKAKPNQNKNSSLDREFFISFLDALNRPQHTGRFNFTTQFPYYKEVLYIPYFGSKTLGKPVVFDMDMSAGDFLALFYLLKVPVEVIYLKAIIVSPTGWANAATIDVVYDLLHMMGRDDIQVGLGDVFSMNQSDPTFSAVGDCKYAKAIPHGSGGFLDSDTLYGLARSLPRSPRRYTAENSIKYNAPRDTDHPELRQPRALEVWKSVVETLDSGSKITILTNGPLTNLAKIILSEKNATSLIQDVYVVGGHLSHKRADKGNVFSVPSNEYAEFNMFLDPLAAKTVFDSELNITLIPLGIQRQVGSFPMILKRFQDTKMTPEANFARRLLTRLYLLQQSHLRYQHMGTFSGEILGAVALASHHSPLKPTLRVKPIKVFAEGVESKDGQTVIDEKHGKPVKILEDINREAYYHLFAKQMVNTEQSAVMGSFNDQKRMWRTPPT
;
A
#
# COMPACT_ATOMS: atom_id res chain seq x y z
N MET A 1 -43.25 -72.00 -40.23
CA MET A 1 -42.62 -71.45 -39.01
C MET A 1 -41.26 -70.89 -39.41
N ARG A 2 -41.18 -69.59 -39.74
CA ARG A 2 -39.94 -68.93 -40.18
C ARG A 2 -39.45 -68.02 -39.04
N MET A 3 -38.16 -68.19 -38.72
CA MET A 3 -37.37 -67.41 -37.77
C MET A 3 -37.24 -65.94 -38.17
N LEU A 4 -37.21 -65.05 -37.17
CA LEU A 4 -36.65 -63.69 -37.23
C LEU A 4 -35.48 -63.62 -36.21
N PRO A 5 -34.42 -62.82 -36.47
CA PRO A 5 -33.07 -63.12 -35.99
C PRO A 5 -32.66 -62.36 -34.73
N GLU A 6 -31.77 -63.00 -33.96
CA GLU A 6 -31.14 -62.64 -32.67
C GLU A 6 -30.42 -61.27 -32.60
N ARG A 7 -30.47 -60.45 -33.65
CA ARG A 7 -29.69 -59.20 -33.75
C ARG A 7 -30.27 -58.04 -32.94
N ASN A 8 -31.56 -58.07 -32.61
CA ASN A 8 -32.21 -57.00 -31.83
C ASN A 8 -32.08 -57.18 -30.32
N PHE A 9 -31.85 -58.40 -29.83
CA PHE A 9 -31.71 -58.65 -28.39
C PHE A 9 -30.36 -58.13 -27.87
N TRP A 10 -29.28 -58.38 -28.60
CA TRP A 10 -27.95 -57.83 -28.25
C TRP A 10 -27.88 -56.31 -28.37
N PHE A 11 -28.61 -55.69 -29.31
CA PHE A 11 -28.68 -54.24 -29.43
C PHE A 11 -29.41 -53.60 -28.24
N ILE A 12 -30.49 -54.20 -27.75
CA ILE A 12 -31.22 -53.71 -26.58
C ILE A 12 -30.43 -53.93 -25.29
N VAL A 13 -29.71 -55.06 -25.16
CA VAL A 13 -28.84 -55.31 -24.01
C VAL A 13 -27.62 -54.36 -24.01
N LEU A 14 -27.02 -54.05 -25.16
CA LEU A 14 -25.96 -53.04 -25.27
C LEU A 14 -26.47 -51.61 -25.02
N LEU A 15 -27.71 -51.29 -25.42
CA LEU A 15 -28.30 -49.98 -25.12
C LEU A 15 -28.62 -49.84 -23.62
N ILE A 16 -29.10 -50.90 -22.97
CA ILE A 16 -29.38 -50.90 -21.53
C ILE A 16 -28.08 -50.89 -20.72
N ILE A 17 -27.04 -51.63 -21.14
CA ILE A 17 -25.71 -51.54 -20.51
C ILE A 17 -25.04 -50.18 -20.79
N GLY A 18 -25.29 -49.57 -21.95
CA GLY A 18 -24.83 -48.21 -22.26
C GLY A 18 -25.54 -47.13 -21.43
N VAL A 19 -26.85 -47.25 -21.21
CA VAL A 19 -27.67 -46.30 -20.43
C VAL A 19 -27.54 -46.50 -18.91
N VAL A 20 -27.23 -47.73 -18.46
CA VAL A 20 -26.91 -48.03 -17.05
C VAL A 20 -25.41 -47.81 -16.76
N GLY A 21 -24.55 -47.96 -17.77
CA GLY A 21 -23.11 -47.70 -17.71
C GLY A 21 -22.75 -46.21 -17.66
N ASP A 22 -23.58 -45.34 -18.26
CA ASP A 22 -23.44 -43.87 -18.14
C ASP A 22 -23.95 -43.33 -16.79
N ASN A 23 -24.63 -44.16 -15.99
CA ASN A 23 -25.12 -43.82 -14.65
C ASN A 23 -24.33 -44.50 -13.52
N LEU A 24 -23.18 -45.11 -13.83
CA LEU A 24 -22.21 -45.54 -12.82
C LEU A 24 -21.33 -44.35 -12.42
N TYR A 25 -21.74 -43.67 -11.34
CA TYR A 25 -20.92 -42.82 -10.48
C TYR A 25 -20.03 -41.77 -11.18
N THR A 26 -20.65 -40.80 -11.88
CA THR A 26 -20.11 -39.43 -11.78
C THR A 26 -20.75 -38.77 -10.58
N VAL A 27 -20.17 -38.99 -9.39
CA VAL A 27 -20.30 -38.01 -8.32
C VAL A 27 -19.65 -36.74 -8.88
N LYS A 28 -20.43 -35.86 -9.52
CA LYS A 28 -20.01 -34.49 -9.77
C LYS A 28 -19.77 -33.89 -8.39
N GLY A 29 -18.52 -33.94 -7.94
CA GLY A 29 -18.08 -33.30 -6.71
C GLY A 29 -18.59 -31.86 -6.69
N ARG A 30 -19.17 -31.46 -5.57
CA ARG A 30 -19.64 -30.10 -5.37
C ARG A 30 -18.44 -29.16 -5.48
N THR A 31 -18.49 -28.20 -6.41
CA THR A 31 -17.42 -27.21 -6.56
C THR A 31 -17.19 -26.46 -5.24
N HIS A 32 -15.94 -26.44 -4.78
CA HIS A 32 -15.54 -25.73 -3.57
C HIS A 32 -15.38 -24.25 -3.88
N ARG A 33 -16.29 -23.46 -3.33
CA ARG A 33 -16.27 -22.00 -3.43
C ARG A 33 -15.20 -21.46 -2.49
N ILE A 34 -14.38 -20.53 -2.99
CA ILE A 34 -13.27 -19.95 -2.25
C ILE A 34 -13.44 -18.44 -2.16
N LEU A 35 -13.27 -17.91 -0.95
CA LEU A 35 -13.00 -16.51 -0.68
C LEU A 35 -11.58 -16.38 -0.10
N LEU A 36 -10.78 -15.50 -0.69
CA LEU A 36 -9.38 -15.26 -0.29
C LEU A 36 -9.26 -13.88 0.38
N ASP A 37 -8.91 -13.82 1.66
CA ASP A 37 -8.55 -12.60 2.38
C ASP A 37 -7.01 -12.52 2.50
N THR A 38 -6.42 -11.45 1.96
CA THR A 38 -4.99 -11.34 1.62
C THR A 38 -4.48 -9.94 1.87
N ASP A 39 -3.18 -9.76 2.16
CA ASP A 39 -2.52 -8.46 2.23
C ASP A 39 -1.61 -8.16 1.02
N VAL A 40 -1.70 -8.95 -0.05
CA VAL A 40 -1.25 -8.65 -1.42
C VAL A 40 0.27 -8.41 -1.52
N ASP A 41 1.07 -9.13 -0.75
CA ASP A 41 2.50 -9.27 -0.94
C ASP A 41 2.84 -10.31 -2.04
N THR A 42 4.13 -10.55 -2.24
CA THR A 42 4.73 -11.37 -3.28
C THR A 42 4.31 -12.83 -3.16
N ASP A 43 4.33 -13.36 -1.95
CA ASP A 43 3.85 -14.69 -1.62
C ASP A 43 2.32 -14.82 -1.69
N ASP A 44 1.55 -13.78 -1.39
CA ASP A 44 0.09 -13.80 -1.55
C ASP A 44 -0.33 -14.04 -3.00
N PHE A 45 0.30 -13.34 -3.97
CA PHE A 45 -0.08 -13.56 -5.36
C PHE A 45 0.46 -14.89 -5.91
N PHE A 46 1.49 -15.49 -5.31
CA PHE A 46 1.81 -16.90 -5.58
C PHE A 46 0.66 -17.81 -5.17
N ALA A 47 0.06 -17.57 -3.99
CA ALA A 47 -1.10 -18.30 -3.52
C ALA A 47 -2.32 -18.08 -4.44
N LEU A 48 -2.64 -16.83 -4.77
CA LEU A 48 -3.74 -16.49 -5.68
C LEU A 48 -3.56 -17.15 -7.05
N LEU A 49 -2.37 -17.04 -7.66
CA LEU A 49 -2.10 -17.64 -8.96
C LEU A 49 -2.14 -19.17 -8.89
N TYR A 50 -1.61 -19.79 -7.84
CA TYR A 50 -1.74 -21.23 -7.62
C TYR A 50 -3.22 -21.67 -7.54
N LEU A 51 -4.06 -20.93 -6.81
CA LEU A 51 -5.51 -21.19 -6.72
C LEU A 51 -6.23 -20.99 -8.05
N LEU A 52 -5.90 -19.95 -8.81
CA LEU A 52 -6.50 -19.67 -10.13
C LEU A 52 -6.13 -20.71 -11.20
N LYS A 53 -5.05 -21.46 -10.97
CA LYS A 53 -4.57 -22.54 -11.84
C LYS A 53 -5.20 -23.90 -11.53
N GLN A 54 -5.91 -24.04 -10.42
CA GLN A 54 -6.64 -25.27 -10.08
C GLN A 54 -7.83 -25.50 -11.04
N ASN A 55 -8.30 -26.75 -11.08
CA ASN A 55 -9.46 -27.13 -11.89
C ASN A 55 -10.70 -26.37 -11.40
N ARG A 56 -11.26 -25.50 -12.25
CA ARG A 56 -12.42 -24.65 -11.89
C ARG A 56 -13.69 -25.43 -11.56
N SER A 57 -13.79 -26.67 -12.03
CA SER A 57 -14.93 -27.53 -11.67
C SER A 57 -14.86 -28.00 -10.23
N GLU A 58 -13.67 -27.99 -9.63
CA GLU A 58 -13.38 -28.43 -8.27
C GLU A 58 -13.17 -27.24 -7.33
N PHE A 59 -12.42 -26.22 -7.76
CA PHE A 59 -12.07 -25.05 -6.98
C PHE A 59 -12.45 -23.76 -7.71
N GLU A 60 -13.35 -22.98 -7.11
CA GLU A 60 -13.82 -21.72 -7.69
C GLU A 60 -13.52 -20.56 -6.74
N VAL A 61 -12.44 -19.81 -7.01
CA VAL A 61 -12.24 -18.50 -6.39
C VAL A 61 -13.33 -17.56 -6.89
N GLN A 62 -14.15 -17.05 -5.98
CA GLN A 62 -15.29 -16.18 -6.26
C GLN A 62 -15.10 -14.76 -5.72
N GLY A 63 -14.29 -14.60 -4.68
CA GLY A 63 -13.99 -13.32 -4.06
C GLY A 63 -12.56 -13.24 -3.55
N VAL A 64 -11.98 -12.04 -3.67
CA VAL A 64 -10.72 -11.65 -3.03
C VAL A 64 -11.01 -10.43 -2.16
N THR A 65 -10.65 -10.47 -0.89
CA THR A 65 -10.72 -9.32 0.01
C THR A 65 -9.31 -8.92 0.43
N ILE A 66 -9.05 -7.62 0.40
CA ILE A 66 -7.74 -7.05 0.65
C ILE A 66 -7.74 -6.48 2.07
N ASN A 67 -6.85 -6.99 2.91
CA ASN A 67 -6.51 -6.42 4.20
C ASN A 67 -5.29 -5.51 4.04
N THR A 68 -5.38 -4.29 4.56
CA THR A 68 -4.34 -3.25 4.38
C THR A 68 -3.67 -2.86 5.69
N ASN A 69 -3.99 -3.58 6.76
CA ASN A 69 -3.37 -3.47 8.07
C ASN A 69 -2.05 -4.27 8.16
N ALA A 70 -1.33 -4.38 7.03
CA ALA A 70 -0.09 -5.14 6.92
C ALA A 70 0.80 -4.58 5.78
N TRP A 71 1.30 -5.44 4.88
CA TRP A 71 2.41 -5.16 3.96
C TRP A 71 2.05 -4.34 2.71
N THR A 72 0.78 -4.05 2.46
CA THR A 72 0.35 -3.20 1.33
C THR A 72 -0.56 -2.05 1.70
N ASP A 73 -0.66 -1.09 0.77
CA ASP A 73 -1.62 0.01 0.80
C ASP A 73 -2.75 -0.22 -0.21
N ALA A 74 -3.97 0.11 0.23
CA ALA A 74 -5.23 -0.24 -0.42
C ALA A 74 -5.28 0.01 -1.93
N GLY A 75 -4.92 1.23 -2.34
CA GLY A 75 -4.99 1.65 -3.74
C GLY A 75 -4.06 0.87 -4.66
N HIS A 76 -2.86 0.56 -4.18
CA HIS A 76 -1.85 -0.18 -4.93
C HIS A 76 -2.24 -1.66 -5.04
N ALA A 77 -2.64 -2.28 -3.93
CA ALA A 77 -3.12 -3.65 -3.85
C ALA A 77 -4.34 -3.89 -4.77
N VAL A 78 -5.36 -3.03 -4.73
CA VAL A 78 -6.55 -3.15 -5.60
C VAL A 78 -6.16 -3.15 -7.07
N ASN A 79 -5.26 -2.23 -7.46
CA ASN A 79 -4.86 -2.14 -8.86
C ASN A 79 -4.01 -3.36 -9.28
N GLN A 80 -3.19 -3.92 -8.39
CA GLN A 80 -2.42 -5.15 -8.65
C GLN A 80 -3.33 -6.36 -8.84
N ILE A 81 -4.28 -6.58 -7.93
CA ILE A 81 -5.26 -7.67 -8.05
C ILE A 81 -6.09 -7.50 -9.33
N TYR A 82 -6.50 -6.28 -9.71
CA TYR A 82 -7.19 -6.05 -10.99
C TYR A 82 -6.33 -6.38 -12.20
N ASP A 83 -5.05 -6.05 -12.18
CA ASP A 83 -4.14 -6.34 -13.29
C ASP A 83 -3.86 -7.86 -13.39
N ILE A 84 -3.70 -8.58 -12.26
CA ILE A 84 -3.57 -10.05 -12.20
C ILE A 84 -4.85 -10.76 -12.67
N LEU A 85 -6.02 -10.36 -12.15
CA LEU A 85 -7.29 -10.95 -12.56
C LEU A 85 -7.57 -10.71 -14.03
N TYR A 86 -7.23 -9.53 -14.55
CA TYR A 86 -7.32 -9.27 -15.98
C TYR A 86 -6.38 -10.19 -16.77
N MET A 87 -5.12 -10.34 -16.38
CA MET A 87 -4.17 -11.29 -17.00
C MET A 87 -4.75 -12.71 -17.08
N MET A 88 -5.34 -13.20 -15.99
CA MET A 88 -5.96 -14.53 -15.89
C MET A 88 -7.33 -14.64 -16.58
N GLY A 89 -7.87 -13.53 -17.10
CA GLY A 89 -9.20 -13.46 -17.67
C GLY A 89 -10.29 -13.80 -16.65
N ARG A 90 -10.10 -13.34 -15.41
CA ARG A 90 -10.94 -13.55 -14.24
C ARG A 90 -11.52 -12.26 -13.65
N ASP A 91 -11.90 -11.33 -14.52
CA ASP A 91 -12.61 -10.11 -14.12
C ASP A 91 -13.99 -10.39 -13.48
N ASP A 92 -14.47 -11.63 -13.51
CA ASP A 92 -15.66 -12.12 -12.79
C ASP A 92 -15.47 -12.19 -11.26
N ILE A 93 -14.22 -12.29 -10.78
CA ILE A 93 -13.94 -12.38 -9.34
C ILE A 93 -14.19 -11.03 -8.67
N ALA A 94 -15.04 -11.05 -7.63
CA ALA A 94 -15.30 -9.89 -6.79
C ALA A 94 -14.04 -9.51 -6.02
N VAL A 95 -13.75 -8.21 -5.93
CA VAL A 95 -12.60 -7.71 -5.16
C VAL A 95 -13.10 -6.67 -4.18
N GLY A 96 -12.93 -6.96 -2.90
CA GLY A 96 -13.20 -6.07 -1.79
C GLY A 96 -11.91 -5.53 -1.22
N VAL A 97 -11.91 -4.31 -0.73
CA VAL A 97 -10.80 -3.74 0.05
C VAL A 97 -11.40 -3.03 1.24
N GLY A 98 -10.60 -2.65 2.24
CA GLY A 98 -11.06 -1.83 3.36
C GLY A 98 -12.10 -0.78 2.93
N GLY A 99 -13.15 -0.63 3.72
CA GLY A 99 -14.22 0.33 3.49
C GLY A 99 -14.16 1.47 4.51
N GLU A 100 -14.83 2.57 4.19
CA GLU A 100 -14.68 3.78 4.95
C GLU A 100 -15.30 3.71 6.35
N GLY A 101 -16.15 2.74 6.71
CA GLY A 101 -16.81 2.62 8.03
C GLY A 101 -15.89 2.74 9.25
N GLY A 102 -16.47 3.10 10.40
CA GLY A 102 -15.74 3.21 11.69
C GLY A 102 -16.36 2.35 12.79
N ILE A 103 -15.66 2.20 13.92
CA ILE A 103 -16.16 1.53 15.11
C ILE A 103 -16.44 2.58 16.20
N LEU A 104 -17.65 2.58 16.74
CA LEU A 104 -18.05 3.49 17.81
C LEU A 104 -17.32 3.19 19.12
N GLU A 105 -17.37 4.16 20.04
CA GLU A 105 -16.74 4.07 21.37
C GLU A 105 -17.24 2.88 22.22
N ASP A 106 -18.49 2.45 22.02
CA ASP A 106 -19.07 1.28 22.69
C ASP A 106 -18.70 -0.06 22.03
N GLY A 107 -18.07 -0.02 20.84
CA GLY A 107 -17.75 -1.19 20.03
C GLY A 107 -18.77 -1.50 18.95
N THR A 108 -19.79 -0.66 18.73
CA THR A 108 -20.70 -0.84 17.59
C THR A 108 -19.92 -0.70 16.28
N ILE A 109 -19.89 -1.78 15.50
CA ILE A 109 -19.27 -1.82 14.17
C ILE A 109 -20.26 -1.24 13.16
N LEU A 110 -19.91 -0.12 12.53
CA LEU A 110 -20.76 0.48 11.49
C LEU A 110 -20.65 -0.31 10.16
N PRO A 111 -21.56 -0.08 9.20
CA PRO A 111 -21.40 -0.61 7.85
C PRO A 111 -20.09 -0.17 7.22
N ASP A 112 -19.61 -0.98 6.27
CA ASP A 112 -18.42 -0.69 5.46
C ASP A 112 -17.12 -0.51 6.24
N VAL A 113 -16.99 -0.98 7.48
CA VAL A 113 -15.72 -0.89 8.21
C VAL A 113 -14.66 -1.74 7.52
N GLY A 114 -13.50 -1.15 7.21
CA GLY A 114 -12.37 -1.82 6.56
C GLY A 114 -11.25 -2.23 7.50
N GLY A 115 -10.44 -3.20 7.09
CA GLY A 115 -9.17 -3.56 7.74
C GLY A 115 -8.00 -2.67 7.32
N TYR A 116 -8.06 -1.37 7.65
CA TYR A 116 -6.91 -0.46 7.49
C TYR A 116 -6.06 -0.34 8.75
N LEU A 117 -6.71 -0.53 9.89
CA LEU A 117 -6.15 -0.37 11.21
C LEU A 117 -6.54 -1.62 12.01
N PRO A 118 -5.79 -1.98 13.05
CA PRO A 118 -6.25 -3.03 13.94
C PRO A 118 -7.54 -2.59 14.65
N ILE A 119 -8.42 -3.53 14.99
CA ILE A 119 -9.71 -3.26 15.66
C ILE A 119 -9.52 -2.40 16.93
N ILE A 120 -8.39 -2.55 17.61
CA ILE A 120 -8.05 -1.78 18.82
C ILE A 120 -7.84 -0.29 18.57
N GLU A 121 -7.36 0.09 17.39
CA GLU A 121 -7.11 1.50 17.00
C GLU A 121 -8.26 2.11 16.19
N GLN A 122 -9.24 1.32 15.76
CA GLN A 122 -10.33 1.81 14.94
C GLN A 122 -11.35 2.64 15.74
N GLY A 123 -11.54 3.90 15.35
CA GLY A 123 -12.58 4.79 15.85
C GLY A 123 -13.63 5.13 14.78
N ILE A 124 -14.35 6.24 14.97
CA ILE A 124 -15.28 6.79 13.96
C ILE A 124 -14.55 7.33 12.73
N THR A 125 -13.29 7.74 12.88
CA THR A 125 -12.42 8.22 11.81
C THR A 125 -11.67 7.05 11.16
N THR A 126 -11.34 7.19 9.88
CA THR A 126 -10.46 6.24 9.18
C THR A 126 -8.97 6.58 9.32
N GLY A 127 -8.63 7.67 10.02
CA GLY A 127 -7.28 7.92 10.52
C GLY A 127 -7.11 7.31 11.90
N GLY A 128 -5.90 6.88 12.25
CA GLY A 128 -5.61 6.23 13.51
C GLY A 128 -4.14 5.82 13.61
N TYR A 129 -3.74 5.39 14.81
CA TYR A 129 -2.36 5.00 15.07
C TYR A 129 -1.98 3.73 14.31
N CYS A 130 -0.69 3.59 14.02
CA CYS A 130 -0.11 2.48 13.26
C CYS A 130 0.62 1.47 14.14
N ARG A 131 0.33 1.41 15.45
CA ARG A 131 1.03 0.64 16.49
C ARG A 131 1.73 -0.64 16.00
N TYR A 132 0.96 -1.60 15.48
CA TYR A 132 1.51 -2.88 15.00
C TYR A 132 2.20 -2.74 13.63
N ARG A 133 1.66 -1.90 12.75
CA ARG A 133 2.23 -1.59 11.43
C ARG A 133 3.57 -0.86 11.50
N GLN A 134 3.95 -0.29 12.65
CA GLN A 134 5.31 0.24 12.88
C GLN A 134 6.38 -0.83 12.70
N ALA A 135 6.07 -2.11 12.89
CA ALA A 135 7.00 -3.21 12.64
C ALA A 135 7.25 -3.47 11.14
N ILE A 136 6.48 -2.86 10.24
CA ILE A 136 6.61 -3.11 8.80
C ILE A 136 7.39 -1.96 8.16
N PRO A 137 8.51 -2.24 7.46
CA PRO A 137 9.26 -1.20 6.76
C PRO A 137 8.38 -0.44 5.76
N VAL A 138 8.54 0.88 5.69
CA VAL A 138 7.72 1.74 4.81
C VAL A 138 8.37 1.98 3.46
N GLY A 139 9.70 2.10 3.45
CA GLY A 139 10.51 2.36 2.26
C GLY A 139 11.04 1.06 1.63
N GLN A 140 12.34 1.03 1.36
CA GLN A 140 13.04 -0.13 0.78
C GLN A 140 12.94 -1.36 1.69
N GLY A 141 12.73 -2.54 1.09
CA GLY A 141 12.48 -3.81 1.77
C GLY A 141 11.11 -3.88 2.45
N GLY A 142 10.15 -3.06 2.01
CA GLY A 142 8.87 -2.88 2.68
C GLY A 142 7.73 -2.45 1.76
N ARG A 143 6.76 -1.72 2.34
CA ARG A 143 5.50 -1.37 1.66
C ARG A 143 5.69 -0.69 0.30
N LEU A 144 6.67 0.21 0.16
CA LEU A 144 6.96 0.85 -1.14
C LEU A 144 7.25 -0.18 -2.23
N ASP A 145 8.15 -1.13 -1.94
CA ASP A 145 8.56 -2.15 -2.89
C ASP A 145 7.39 -3.06 -3.25
N ILE A 146 6.60 -3.47 -2.27
CA ILE A 146 5.44 -4.35 -2.47
C ILE A 146 4.34 -3.64 -3.26
N ASN A 147 4.01 -2.40 -2.91
CA ASN A 147 3.01 -1.59 -3.61
C ASN A 147 3.34 -1.37 -5.10
N ALA A 148 4.64 -1.21 -5.40
CA ALA A 148 5.12 -1.10 -6.77
C ALA A 148 5.37 -2.46 -7.43
N ASN A 149 5.34 -3.55 -6.66
CA ASN A 149 5.92 -4.85 -6.99
C ASN A 149 7.29 -4.66 -7.65
N TYR A 150 8.12 -3.83 -7.01
CA TYR A 150 9.44 -3.39 -7.46
C TYR A 150 9.50 -2.83 -8.90
N GLY A 151 8.39 -2.26 -9.38
CA GLY A 151 8.23 -1.76 -10.75
C GLY A 151 7.76 -2.81 -11.77
N ILE A 152 7.92 -4.09 -11.46
CA ILE A 152 7.58 -5.20 -12.37
C ILE A 152 6.10 -5.18 -12.70
N ARG A 153 5.23 -4.84 -11.74
CA ARG A 153 3.78 -4.77 -12.00
C ARG A 153 3.45 -3.87 -13.20
N LYS A 154 4.03 -2.67 -13.27
CA LYS A 154 3.75 -1.72 -14.35
C LYS A 154 4.38 -2.16 -15.68
N ALA A 155 5.55 -2.79 -15.60
CA ALA A 155 6.32 -3.33 -16.73
C ALA A 155 5.67 -4.56 -17.38
N PHE A 156 5.10 -5.42 -16.55
CA PHE A 156 4.72 -6.77 -16.91
C PHE A 156 3.21 -6.93 -17.02
N LEU A 157 2.44 -6.54 -16.00
CA LEU A 157 1.03 -6.90 -15.95
C LEU A 157 0.18 -6.08 -16.95
N PRO A 158 -0.73 -6.75 -17.68
CA PRO A 158 -1.67 -6.08 -18.56
C PRO A 158 -2.71 -5.29 -17.77
N GLN A 159 -3.25 -4.24 -18.39
CA GLN A 159 -4.26 -3.38 -17.76
C GLN A 159 -5.67 -3.64 -18.31
N GLY A 160 -6.57 -4.07 -17.43
CA GLY A 160 -7.99 -4.24 -17.72
C GLY A 160 -8.81 -2.94 -17.68
N ARG A 161 -10.13 -3.08 -17.87
CA ARG A 161 -11.09 -1.96 -17.76
C ARG A 161 -11.47 -1.64 -16.32
N ARG A 162 -11.35 -2.61 -15.41
CA ARG A 162 -11.57 -2.42 -13.97
C ARG A 162 -10.62 -1.33 -13.45
N LYS A 163 -11.16 -0.50 -12.57
CA LYS A 163 -10.44 0.58 -11.91
C LYS A 163 -11.12 0.90 -10.60
N TYR A 164 -10.32 1.36 -9.66
CA TYR A 164 -10.80 1.94 -8.43
C TYR A 164 -11.79 3.10 -8.71
N THR A 165 -12.79 3.27 -7.86
CA THR A 165 -13.64 4.45 -7.84
C THR A 165 -14.13 4.68 -6.40
N PRO A 166 -13.87 5.88 -5.82
CA PRO A 166 -14.35 6.24 -4.49
C PRO A 166 -15.84 5.97 -4.29
N LEU A 167 -16.22 5.44 -3.13
CA LEU A 167 -17.59 5.08 -2.75
C LEU A 167 -18.30 4.06 -3.68
N ARG A 168 -17.58 3.48 -4.65
CA ARG A 168 -18.11 2.45 -5.57
C ARG A 168 -17.26 1.20 -5.62
N GLN A 169 -16.02 1.28 -5.14
CA GLN A 169 -15.19 0.11 -4.91
C GLN A 169 -15.90 -0.75 -3.85
N PRO A 170 -16.21 -2.02 -4.15
CA PRO A 170 -16.76 -2.92 -3.14
C PRO A 170 -15.86 -2.97 -1.91
N THR A 171 -16.47 -2.90 -0.73
CA THR A 171 -15.75 -3.05 0.53
C THR A 171 -15.48 -4.53 0.80
N ALA A 172 -14.46 -4.84 1.61
CA ALA A 172 -14.17 -6.20 2.03
C ALA A 172 -15.40 -6.83 2.69
N GLN A 173 -16.10 -6.07 3.54
CA GLN A 173 -17.34 -6.50 4.18
C GLN A 173 -18.45 -6.78 3.18
N GLN A 174 -18.66 -5.92 2.18
CA GLN A 174 -19.66 -6.15 1.14
C GLN A 174 -19.38 -7.45 0.37
N VAL A 175 -18.13 -7.68 -0.05
CA VAL A 175 -17.75 -8.89 -0.78
C VAL A 175 -17.89 -10.14 0.10
N MET A 176 -17.48 -10.09 1.37
CA MET A 176 -17.67 -11.20 2.31
C MET A 176 -19.16 -11.52 2.51
N ILE A 177 -20.00 -10.52 2.75
CA ILE A 177 -21.45 -10.70 2.91
C ILE A 177 -22.06 -11.32 1.65
N ASP A 178 -21.78 -10.77 0.48
CA ASP A 178 -22.34 -11.24 -0.79
C ASP A 178 -21.94 -12.70 -1.04
N LYS A 179 -20.64 -13.04 -0.89
CA LYS A 179 -20.14 -14.38 -1.21
C LYS A 179 -20.47 -15.42 -0.14
N ILE A 180 -20.44 -15.07 1.13
CA ILE A 180 -20.77 -16.02 2.20
C ILE A 180 -22.28 -16.27 2.26
N SER A 181 -23.13 -15.28 1.94
CA SER A 181 -24.59 -15.46 1.97
C SER A 181 -25.15 -16.37 0.85
N GLU A 182 -24.46 -16.45 -0.29
CA GLU A 182 -24.80 -17.32 -1.43
C GLU A 182 -24.78 -18.83 -1.10
N GLY A 183 -24.16 -19.23 0.01
CA GLY A 183 -24.14 -20.61 0.49
C GLY A 183 -22.78 -21.03 1.05
N PRO A 184 -22.57 -22.34 1.28
CA PRO A 184 -21.34 -22.81 1.88
C PRO A 184 -20.08 -22.44 1.08
N ILE A 185 -19.03 -22.03 1.78
CA ILE A 185 -17.79 -21.48 1.23
C ILE A 185 -16.59 -21.77 2.16
N THR A 186 -15.42 -21.93 1.56
CA THR A 186 -14.13 -22.01 2.27
C THR A 186 -13.45 -20.65 2.23
N VAL A 187 -12.93 -20.21 3.38
CA VAL A 187 -12.23 -18.93 3.50
C VAL A 187 -10.75 -19.17 3.74
N PHE A 188 -9.91 -18.48 2.97
CA PHE A 188 -8.46 -18.42 3.17
C PHE A 188 -8.16 -17.07 3.80
N VAL A 189 -7.50 -17.06 4.96
CA VAL A 189 -7.02 -15.84 5.62
C VAL A 189 -5.50 -15.94 5.62
N ILE A 190 -4.89 -15.27 4.64
CA ILE A 190 -3.44 -15.25 4.44
C ILE A 190 -2.82 -13.87 4.70
N GLY A 191 -3.65 -12.84 4.95
CA GLY A 191 -3.21 -11.57 5.52
C GLY A 191 -3.63 -11.41 6.99
N ALA A 192 -3.57 -10.18 7.49
CA ALA A 192 -4.10 -9.87 8.83
C ALA A 192 -5.58 -10.27 8.97
N HIS A 193 -6.01 -10.62 10.18
CA HIS A 193 -7.33 -11.23 10.40
C HIS A 193 -8.49 -10.22 10.50
N THR A 194 -8.19 -8.92 10.40
CA THR A 194 -9.12 -7.80 10.68
C THR A 194 -10.42 -7.87 9.89
N ASN A 195 -10.36 -8.07 8.57
CA ASN A 195 -11.56 -8.13 7.74
C ASN A 195 -12.49 -9.28 8.18
N MET A 196 -11.92 -10.47 8.38
CA MET A 196 -12.68 -11.66 8.77
C MET A 196 -13.26 -11.55 10.17
N ALA A 197 -12.52 -10.98 11.13
CA ALA A 197 -13.02 -10.75 12.48
C ALA A 197 -14.20 -9.76 12.50
N ILE A 198 -14.08 -8.62 11.80
CA ILE A 198 -15.16 -7.64 11.66
C ILE A 198 -16.40 -8.29 11.05
N PHE A 199 -16.23 -9.12 10.01
CA PHE A 199 -17.32 -9.85 9.39
C PHE A 199 -18.02 -10.78 10.40
N LEU A 200 -17.27 -11.59 11.14
CA LEU A 200 -17.81 -12.52 12.12
C LEU A 200 -18.54 -11.83 13.28
N MET A 201 -17.99 -10.71 13.76
CA MET A 201 -18.57 -9.92 14.85
C MET A 201 -19.87 -9.25 14.42
N ASN A 202 -19.96 -8.77 13.18
CA ASN A 202 -21.13 -8.04 12.68
C ASN A 202 -22.19 -8.94 12.01
N ASN A 203 -21.78 -10.10 11.49
CA ASN A 203 -22.65 -11.03 10.75
C ASN A 203 -22.63 -12.46 11.32
N PRO A 204 -22.86 -12.67 12.63
CA PRO A 204 -22.74 -14.00 13.26
C PRO A 204 -23.70 -15.05 12.66
N HIS A 205 -24.82 -14.62 12.10
CA HIS A 205 -25.80 -15.50 11.45
C HIS A 205 -25.31 -16.12 10.13
N LEU A 206 -24.28 -15.53 9.49
CA LEU A 206 -23.66 -16.05 8.26
C LEU A 206 -22.49 -17.00 8.54
N LYS A 207 -21.99 -17.06 9.78
CA LYS A 207 -20.92 -17.98 10.20
C LYS A 207 -21.17 -19.43 9.75
N LYS A 208 -22.42 -19.89 9.80
CA LYS A 208 -22.85 -21.25 9.41
C LYS A 208 -22.58 -21.61 7.94
N ASN A 209 -22.37 -20.62 7.08
CA ASN A 209 -22.04 -20.83 5.67
C ASN A 209 -20.53 -20.97 5.45
N ILE A 210 -19.70 -20.79 6.48
CA ILE A 210 -18.25 -20.97 6.34
C ILE A 210 -17.94 -22.42 6.73
N GLU A 211 -17.56 -23.23 5.74
CA GLU A 211 -17.27 -24.65 5.93
C GLU A 211 -15.95 -24.83 6.68
N HIS A 212 -14.94 -24.04 6.29
CA HIS A 212 -13.58 -24.14 6.83
C HIS A 212 -12.84 -22.80 6.66
N ILE A 213 -11.95 -22.48 7.61
CA ILE A 213 -10.98 -21.39 7.49
C ILE A 213 -9.56 -21.95 7.44
N TYR A 214 -8.82 -21.61 6.40
CA TYR A 214 -7.39 -21.89 6.29
C TYR A 214 -6.62 -20.62 6.62
N VAL A 215 -5.73 -20.70 7.61
CA VAL A 215 -4.96 -19.55 8.11
C VAL A 215 -3.49 -19.74 7.80
N MET A 216 -2.88 -18.76 7.13
CA MET A 216 -1.43 -18.56 7.22
C MET A 216 -1.17 -17.61 8.37
N GLY A 217 -0.34 -18.03 9.32
CA GLY A 217 0.15 -17.14 10.36
C GLY A 217 0.46 -17.82 11.68
N GLY A 218 1.00 -17.04 12.61
CA GLY A 218 1.42 -17.53 13.93
C GLY A 218 2.68 -18.40 13.91
N GLY A 219 3.20 -18.69 15.10
CA GLY A 219 4.26 -19.68 15.33
C GLY A 219 4.02 -20.38 16.66
N VAL A 220 3.59 -21.64 16.62
CA VAL A 220 3.14 -22.37 17.82
C VAL A 220 4.33 -22.99 18.54
N ARG A 221 5.07 -23.83 17.81
CA ARG A 221 6.28 -24.55 18.21
C ARG A 221 7.45 -24.29 17.26
N SER A 222 7.31 -23.32 16.34
CA SER A 222 8.34 -22.91 15.36
C SER A 222 9.77 -22.78 15.92
N LYS A 223 10.73 -23.43 15.29
CA LYS A 223 12.14 -23.20 15.59
C LYS A 223 12.68 -22.29 14.49
N ASN A 224 13.24 -21.15 14.85
CA ASN A 224 13.76 -20.19 13.88
C ASN A 224 14.77 -20.87 12.92
N PRO A 225 14.53 -20.88 11.60
CA PRO A 225 15.43 -21.44 10.59
C PRO A 225 16.53 -20.47 10.12
N THR A 226 16.46 -19.17 10.44
CA THR A 226 17.37 -18.15 9.88
C THR A 226 18.38 -17.62 10.90
N GLY A 227 19.66 -17.68 10.52
CA GLY A 227 20.66 -16.70 10.98
C GLY A 227 21.27 -16.90 12.37
N CYS A 228 21.65 -18.11 12.75
CA CYS A 228 22.71 -18.26 13.77
C CYS A 228 24.04 -17.83 13.14
N CYS A 229 24.72 -16.80 13.66
CA CYS A 229 26.13 -16.58 13.33
C CYS A 229 26.88 -17.92 13.55
N PRO A 230 27.60 -18.47 12.56
CA PRO A 230 28.45 -19.64 12.76
C PRO A 230 29.46 -19.37 13.88
N GLN A 231 29.95 -20.40 14.58
CA GLN A 231 30.95 -20.24 15.67
C GLN A 231 32.22 -19.46 15.26
N ASN A 232 32.47 -19.30 13.94
CA ASN A 232 33.64 -18.62 13.37
C ASN A 232 33.29 -17.31 12.61
N ALA A 233 32.16 -16.66 12.88
CA ALA A 233 31.77 -15.42 12.21
C ALA A 233 32.62 -14.19 12.63
N SER A 234 32.73 -13.19 11.75
CA SER A 234 33.46 -11.94 11.99
C SER A 234 32.86 -11.12 13.15
N SER A 235 33.63 -10.17 13.69
CA SER A 235 33.19 -9.24 14.75
C SER A 235 32.04 -8.31 14.36
N SER A 236 31.66 -8.27 13.08
CA SER A 236 30.47 -7.57 12.59
C SER A 236 29.18 -8.41 12.65
N CYS A 237 29.29 -9.73 12.84
CA CYS A 237 28.15 -10.61 13.10
C CYS A 237 27.78 -10.52 14.58
N VAL A 238 26.87 -9.62 14.92
CA VAL A 238 26.22 -9.64 16.24
C VAL A 238 25.22 -10.80 16.20
N PRO A 239 25.28 -11.79 17.10
CA PRO A 239 24.32 -12.90 17.12
C PRO A 239 22.92 -12.32 17.23
N GLN A 240 22.15 -12.31 16.14
CA GLN A 240 20.70 -12.19 16.23
C GLN A 240 20.21 -13.55 16.70
N GLN A 241 20.14 -13.69 18.02
CA GLN A 241 20.18 -14.95 18.74
C GLN A 241 19.04 -15.91 18.37
N CYS A 242 19.44 -17.17 18.23
CA CYS A 242 18.61 -18.32 17.93
C CYS A 242 17.67 -18.65 19.11
N GLY A 243 16.36 -18.75 18.83
CA GLY A 243 15.33 -19.21 19.77
C GLY A 243 13.89 -19.02 19.26
N ASN A 244 12.95 -19.81 19.78
CA ASN A 244 11.49 -19.77 19.59
C ASN A 244 10.87 -18.37 19.89
N HIS A 245 9.85 -17.80 19.20
CA HIS A 245 8.87 -18.22 18.16
C HIS A 245 8.36 -16.97 17.42
N GLY A 246 8.66 -16.66 16.15
CA GLY A 246 8.06 -15.49 15.48
C GLY A 246 8.89 -14.97 14.31
N ASN A 247 8.36 -14.06 13.49
CA ASN A 247 9.09 -13.47 12.34
C ASN A 247 9.15 -11.92 12.35
N LEU A 248 8.79 -11.26 13.46
CA LEU A 248 8.90 -9.79 13.62
C LEU A 248 10.36 -9.31 13.72
N PHE A 249 11.12 -9.37 12.64
CA PHE A 249 12.56 -9.07 12.61
C PHE A 249 12.90 -7.61 12.98
N THR A 250 11.97 -6.67 12.82
CA THR A 250 12.13 -5.24 13.15
C THR A 250 11.85 -4.94 14.63
N ASP A 251 11.14 -5.83 15.33
CA ASP A 251 10.58 -5.59 16.67
C ASP A 251 10.81 -6.75 17.66
N TYR A 252 11.70 -7.67 17.29
CA TYR A 252 12.02 -8.85 18.11
C TYR A 252 12.49 -8.51 19.53
N THR A 253 13.04 -7.32 19.75
CA THR A 253 13.50 -6.85 21.07
C THR A 253 12.35 -6.60 22.04
N SER A 254 11.16 -6.30 21.53
CA SER A 254 9.95 -6.06 22.33
C SER A 254 9.04 -7.29 22.30
N ASN A 255 8.89 -7.90 21.12
CA ASN A 255 8.03 -9.05 20.89
C ASN A 255 8.71 -10.10 20.00
N PRO A 256 9.39 -11.09 20.59
CA PRO A 256 10.01 -12.19 19.86
C PRO A 256 9.05 -13.35 19.57
N TYR A 257 7.74 -13.19 19.83
CA TYR A 257 6.76 -14.28 19.87
C TYR A 257 5.77 -14.28 18.70
N ALA A 258 5.64 -13.16 18.01
CA ALA A 258 4.56 -12.98 17.07
C ALA A 258 4.99 -13.20 15.62
N GLU A 259 3.99 -13.48 14.80
CA GLU A 259 4.09 -13.53 13.34
C GLU A 259 3.31 -12.34 12.77
N PHE A 260 3.76 -11.74 11.66
CA PHE A 260 3.20 -10.51 11.10
C PHE A 260 1.68 -10.51 10.90
N ASN A 261 1.08 -11.56 10.30
CA ASN A 261 -0.36 -11.63 10.06
C ASN A 261 -1.20 -11.68 11.34
N VAL A 262 -0.68 -12.33 12.39
CA VAL A 262 -1.35 -12.36 13.71
C VAL A 262 -1.05 -11.07 14.50
N PHE A 263 0.17 -10.53 14.41
CA PHE A 263 0.60 -9.30 15.08
C PHE A 263 -0.09 -8.06 14.54
N GLY A 264 -0.42 -8.04 13.24
CA GLY A 264 -1.12 -6.92 12.61
C GLY A 264 -2.44 -6.59 13.31
N ASP A 265 -3.14 -7.59 13.85
CA ASP A 265 -4.34 -7.41 14.66
C ASP A 265 -4.59 -8.61 15.60
N PRO A 266 -3.96 -8.64 16.79
CA PRO A 266 -4.04 -9.79 17.70
C PRO A 266 -5.47 -10.05 18.18
N PHE A 267 -6.25 -8.99 18.39
CA PHE A 267 -7.65 -9.13 18.79
C PHE A 267 -8.49 -9.73 17.67
N ALA A 268 -8.33 -9.30 16.42
CA ALA A 268 -9.00 -9.91 15.29
C ALA A 268 -8.63 -11.38 15.12
N ALA A 269 -7.35 -11.73 15.20
CA ALA A 269 -6.91 -13.11 15.11
C ALA A 269 -7.54 -13.96 16.23
N TYR A 270 -7.59 -13.45 17.47
CA TYR A 270 -8.32 -14.11 18.55
C TYR A 270 -9.80 -14.36 18.20
N GLN A 271 -10.51 -13.37 17.65
CA GLN A 271 -11.92 -13.53 17.25
C GLN A 271 -12.10 -14.61 16.16
N VAL A 272 -11.18 -14.70 15.20
CA VAL A 272 -11.23 -15.73 14.15
C VAL A 272 -10.98 -17.12 14.71
N PHE A 273 -9.93 -17.30 15.53
CA PHE A 273 -9.61 -18.58 16.15
C PHE A 273 -10.72 -19.06 17.07
N HIS A 274 -11.31 -18.16 17.87
CA HIS A 274 -12.41 -18.46 18.78
C HIS A 274 -13.79 -18.43 18.12
N SER A 275 -13.85 -18.29 16.79
CA SER A 275 -15.12 -18.23 16.08
C SER A 275 -15.94 -19.50 16.26
N GLY A 276 -15.30 -20.67 16.41
CA GLY A 276 -15.93 -21.99 16.42
C GLY A 276 -16.25 -22.50 15.01
N ILE A 277 -15.59 -21.99 13.98
CA ILE A 277 -15.51 -22.59 12.63
C ILE A 277 -14.31 -23.54 12.60
N PRO A 278 -14.34 -24.67 11.88
CA PRO A 278 -13.16 -25.50 11.67
C PRO A 278 -12.00 -24.69 11.09
N ILE A 279 -10.83 -24.78 11.72
CA ILE A 279 -9.61 -24.05 11.32
C ILE A 279 -8.48 -25.04 11.05
N THR A 280 -7.81 -24.83 9.91
CA THR A 280 -6.48 -25.36 9.65
C THR A 280 -5.47 -24.22 9.69
N LEU A 281 -4.49 -24.34 10.57
CA LEU A 281 -3.39 -23.39 10.72
C LEU A 281 -2.16 -23.90 9.96
N VAL A 282 -1.57 -23.03 9.15
CA VAL A 282 -0.26 -23.20 8.52
C VAL A 282 0.67 -22.14 9.12
N PRO A 283 1.30 -22.45 10.27
CA PRO A 283 2.13 -21.49 10.98
C PRO A 283 3.58 -21.53 10.50
N LEU A 284 4.39 -20.63 11.06
CA LEU A 284 5.84 -20.62 10.87
C LEU A 284 6.50 -21.97 11.15
N ASP A 285 5.91 -22.83 12.00
CA ASP A 285 6.41 -24.18 12.26
C ASP A 285 6.61 -24.98 10.97
N ALA A 286 5.63 -24.93 10.06
CA ALA A 286 5.68 -25.64 8.80
C ALA A 286 6.39 -24.84 7.73
N THR A 287 6.11 -23.54 7.59
CA THR A 287 6.68 -22.73 6.49
C THR A 287 8.19 -22.60 6.63
N ASN A 288 8.72 -22.56 7.86
CA ASN A 288 10.16 -22.56 8.14
C ASN A 288 10.90 -23.82 7.65
N THR A 289 10.16 -24.86 7.29
CA THR A 289 10.73 -26.12 6.76
C THR A 289 10.70 -26.19 5.24
N ILE A 290 10.21 -25.15 4.56
CA ILE A 290 10.16 -25.01 3.10
C ILE A 290 10.74 -23.65 2.63
N PRO A 291 12.03 -23.38 2.89
CA PRO A 291 12.70 -22.20 2.36
C PRO A 291 12.79 -22.28 0.83
N ILE A 292 12.64 -21.14 0.15
CA ILE A 292 12.93 -21.01 -1.28
C ILE A 292 14.44 -21.17 -1.45
N ASN A 293 14.91 -22.40 -1.58
CA ASN A 293 16.33 -22.70 -1.72
C ASN A 293 16.82 -22.49 -3.17
N GLU A 294 18.15 -22.44 -3.34
CA GLU A 294 18.82 -22.22 -4.62
C GLU A 294 18.34 -23.21 -5.70
N LYS A 295 18.22 -24.50 -5.37
CA LYS A 295 17.76 -25.51 -6.32
C LYS A 295 16.33 -25.27 -6.81
N PHE A 296 15.42 -24.88 -5.91
CA PHE A 296 14.06 -24.50 -6.28
C PHE A 296 14.08 -23.26 -7.16
N PHE A 297 14.83 -22.23 -6.77
CA PHE A 297 14.94 -20.98 -7.53
C PHE A 297 15.42 -21.21 -8.97
N ASP A 298 16.52 -21.97 -9.13
CA ASP A 298 17.08 -22.31 -10.44
C ASP A 298 16.11 -23.15 -11.28
N THR A 299 15.42 -24.11 -10.64
CA THR A 299 14.41 -24.93 -11.33
C THR A 299 13.22 -24.08 -11.77
N PHE A 300 12.82 -23.09 -10.96
CA PHE A 300 11.77 -22.15 -11.32
C PHE A 300 12.20 -21.25 -12.50
N GLU A 301 13.44 -20.75 -12.52
CA GLU A 301 13.98 -19.99 -13.66
C GLU A 301 13.92 -20.79 -14.98
N GLN A 302 14.09 -22.11 -14.89
CA GLN A 302 14.00 -23.03 -16.03
C GLN A 302 12.56 -23.44 -16.38
N SER A 303 11.58 -23.13 -15.53
CA SER A 303 10.18 -23.57 -15.63
C SER A 303 9.23 -22.38 -15.76
N LEU A 304 9.30 -21.68 -16.90
CA LEU A 304 8.58 -20.43 -17.18
C LEU A 304 7.65 -20.55 -18.42
N ASN A 305 6.92 -21.65 -18.50
CA ASN A 305 6.09 -22.04 -19.66
C ASN A 305 4.83 -21.17 -19.82
N THR A 306 4.37 -20.52 -18.75
CA THR A 306 3.18 -19.67 -18.76
C THR A 306 3.51 -18.24 -18.35
N TYR A 307 2.64 -17.30 -18.72
CA TYR A 307 2.87 -15.88 -18.49
C TYR A 307 2.80 -15.52 -16.99
N GLU A 308 1.90 -16.16 -16.26
CA GLU A 308 1.81 -16.06 -14.81
C GLU A 308 3.02 -16.66 -14.08
N ALA A 309 3.61 -17.77 -14.58
CA ALA A 309 4.85 -18.31 -14.02
C ALA A 309 6.02 -17.34 -14.19
N GLN A 310 6.11 -16.67 -15.34
CA GLN A 310 7.10 -15.61 -15.59
C GLN A 310 6.92 -14.42 -14.63
N TYR A 311 5.69 -13.97 -14.40
CA TYR A 311 5.42 -12.88 -13.44
C TYR A 311 5.81 -13.26 -12.01
N CYS A 312 5.44 -14.47 -11.58
CA CYS A 312 5.82 -14.99 -10.27
C CYS A 312 7.35 -15.03 -10.12
N PHE A 313 8.05 -15.61 -11.08
CA PHE A 313 9.50 -15.73 -11.02
C PHE A 313 10.21 -14.38 -11.08
N GLN A 314 9.75 -13.43 -11.92
CA GLN A 314 10.35 -12.10 -11.96
C GLN A 314 10.21 -11.36 -10.63
N SER A 315 9.04 -11.46 -9.99
CA SER A 315 8.81 -10.85 -8.68
C SER A 315 9.65 -11.53 -7.58
N LEU A 316 9.77 -12.87 -7.64
CA LEU A 316 10.65 -13.64 -6.74
C LEU A 316 12.11 -13.26 -6.91
N LYS A 317 12.59 -13.19 -8.17
CA LYS A 317 13.95 -12.79 -8.52
C LYS A 317 14.22 -11.40 -7.95
N MET A 318 13.33 -10.45 -8.17
CA MET A 318 13.50 -9.12 -7.60
C MET A 318 13.63 -9.10 -6.07
N THR A 319 12.80 -9.90 -5.40
CA THR A 319 12.89 -10.07 -3.95
C THR A 319 14.24 -10.67 -3.53
N ARG A 320 14.74 -11.69 -4.25
CA ARG A 320 16.06 -12.31 -4.04
C ARG A 320 17.21 -11.34 -4.25
N ASP A 321 17.13 -10.53 -5.31
CA ASP A 321 18.17 -9.59 -5.69
C ASP A 321 18.24 -8.37 -4.75
N THR A 322 17.10 -7.97 -4.18
CA THR A 322 17.00 -6.84 -3.25
C THR A 322 17.00 -7.25 -1.78
N TRP A 323 17.10 -8.55 -1.50
CA TRP A 323 17.18 -9.08 -0.15
C TRP A 323 18.36 -8.47 0.62
N PHE A 324 18.12 -8.18 1.90
CA PHE A 324 19.03 -7.38 2.72
C PHE A 324 20.38 -8.05 3.01
N ASP A 325 20.51 -9.36 2.77
CA ASP A 325 21.73 -10.15 2.96
C ASP A 325 21.87 -11.33 1.97
N ASP A 326 22.93 -12.12 2.11
CA ASP A 326 23.16 -13.36 1.32
C ASP A 326 22.32 -14.56 1.78
N GLN A 327 21.39 -14.38 2.72
CA GLN A 327 20.61 -15.46 3.32
C GLN A 327 19.24 -15.65 2.66
N PHE A 328 18.94 -15.03 1.52
CA PHE A 328 17.64 -15.20 0.86
C PHE A 328 17.21 -16.68 0.76
N TYR A 329 18.11 -17.55 0.30
CA TYR A 329 17.83 -18.98 0.10
C TYR A 329 17.59 -19.77 1.39
N THR A 330 17.86 -19.17 2.55
CA THR A 330 17.63 -19.74 3.87
C THR A 330 16.59 -18.96 4.67
N SER A 331 16.12 -17.80 4.19
CA SER A 331 15.28 -16.85 4.93
C SER A 331 13.99 -16.38 4.28
N TYR A 332 13.81 -16.64 2.98
CA TYR A 332 12.53 -16.49 2.31
C TYR A 332 11.85 -17.86 2.19
N PHE A 333 10.59 -17.97 2.59
CA PHE A 333 9.88 -19.26 2.66
C PHE A 333 8.66 -19.29 1.75
N MET A 334 8.19 -20.50 1.42
CA MET A 334 6.84 -20.66 0.88
C MET A 334 5.84 -20.51 2.02
N TRP A 335 5.34 -19.30 2.22
CA TRP A 335 4.30 -18.98 3.18
C TRP A 335 2.91 -19.24 2.55
N ASP A 336 2.29 -18.23 1.97
CA ASP A 336 0.88 -18.30 1.55
C ASP A 336 0.60 -19.32 0.46
N SER A 337 1.54 -19.48 -0.49
CA SER A 337 1.41 -20.49 -1.53
C SER A 337 1.39 -21.91 -0.95
N PHE A 338 2.20 -22.18 0.09
CA PHE A 338 2.19 -23.46 0.80
C PHE A 338 0.87 -23.65 1.54
N THR A 339 0.32 -22.61 2.16
CA THR A 339 -1.02 -22.64 2.75
C THR A 339 -2.09 -23.00 1.71
N ALA A 340 -2.01 -22.40 0.51
CA ALA A 340 -2.90 -22.74 -0.61
C ALA A 340 -2.78 -24.22 -1.00
N GLY A 341 -1.56 -24.76 -1.10
CA GLY A 341 -1.32 -26.17 -1.36
C GLY A 341 -1.87 -27.10 -0.27
N VAL A 342 -1.63 -26.78 1.00
CA VAL A 342 -2.13 -27.58 2.13
C VAL A 342 -3.66 -27.65 2.07
N ALA A 343 -4.32 -26.51 1.83
CA ALA A 343 -5.78 -26.46 1.75
C ALA A 343 -6.36 -27.23 0.56
N THR A 344 -5.78 -27.08 -0.64
CA THR A 344 -6.24 -27.81 -1.83
C THR A 344 -6.06 -29.32 -1.65
N SER A 345 -4.95 -29.76 -1.06
CA SER A 345 -4.69 -31.17 -0.77
C SER A 345 -5.71 -31.76 0.22
N ILE A 346 -6.02 -31.07 1.32
CA ILE A 346 -7.05 -31.51 2.28
C ILE A 346 -8.41 -31.64 1.60
N THR A 347 -8.74 -30.66 0.77
CA THR A 347 -10.04 -30.62 0.09
C THR A 347 -10.20 -31.81 -0.87
N LEU A 348 -9.18 -32.09 -1.69
CA LEU A 348 -9.16 -33.20 -2.64
C LEU A 348 -9.15 -34.58 -1.95
N ASN A 349 -8.48 -34.70 -0.81
CA ASN A 349 -8.33 -35.95 -0.07
C ASN A 349 -9.41 -36.16 1.01
N SER A 350 -10.44 -35.33 1.07
CA SER A 350 -11.53 -35.41 2.06
C SER A 350 -12.31 -36.73 2.06
N HIS A 351 -12.17 -37.56 1.01
CA HIS A 351 -12.76 -38.89 0.89
C HIS A 351 -11.82 -40.05 1.25
N ARG A 352 -10.55 -39.78 1.57
CA ARG A 352 -9.58 -40.79 1.98
C ARG A 352 -9.49 -40.79 3.50
N ASP A 353 -9.84 -41.92 4.12
CA ASP A 353 -9.82 -42.12 5.58
C ASP A 353 -8.39 -42.19 6.18
N ASP A 354 -7.35 -41.78 5.45
CA ASP A 354 -5.96 -41.84 5.90
C ASP A 354 -5.47 -40.55 6.60
N GLY A 355 -6.24 -39.45 6.53
CA GLY A 355 -5.90 -38.19 7.18
C GLY A 355 -4.63 -37.52 6.63
N LEU A 356 -4.20 -37.87 5.41
CA LEU A 356 -2.93 -37.41 4.85
C LEU A 356 -3.10 -36.16 3.98
N ASN A 357 -2.48 -35.06 4.43
CA ASN A 357 -2.12 -33.97 3.53
C ASN A 357 -0.91 -34.40 2.68
N GLU A 358 -0.91 -34.16 1.37
CA GLU A 358 0.20 -34.58 0.49
C GLU A 358 1.50 -33.80 0.75
N PHE A 359 1.37 -32.56 1.21
CA PHE A 359 2.46 -31.60 1.30
C PHE A 359 2.93 -31.34 2.73
N ALA A 360 2.14 -31.65 3.75
CA ALA A 360 2.42 -31.35 5.14
C ALA A 360 2.16 -32.52 6.09
N GLU A 361 2.96 -32.59 7.15
CA GLU A 361 2.63 -33.32 8.37
C GLU A 361 1.62 -32.51 9.17
N MET A 362 0.57 -33.16 9.66
CA MET A 362 -0.57 -32.50 10.32
C MET A 362 -0.76 -33.04 11.74
N GLU A 363 -1.06 -32.15 12.69
CA GLU A 363 -1.30 -32.49 14.09
C GLU A 363 -2.44 -31.63 14.65
N TYR A 364 -3.33 -32.20 15.45
CA TYR A 364 -4.29 -31.39 16.20
C TYR A 364 -3.62 -30.79 17.43
N MET A 365 -3.67 -29.46 17.58
CA MET A 365 -3.14 -28.75 18.74
C MET A 365 -4.21 -27.88 19.40
N ASN A 366 -4.01 -27.59 20.67
CA ASN A 366 -4.86 -26.70 21.45
C ASN A 366 -4.17 -25.34 21.58
N VAL A 367 -4.65 -24.34 20.85
CA VAL A 367 -3.99 -23.03 20.74
C VAL A 367 -4.90 -21.88 21.13
N THR A 368 -4.30 -20.72 21.42
CA THR A 368 -4.98 -19.43 21.49
C THR A 368 -4.07 -18.33 20.95
N VAL A 369 -4.63 -17.17 20.61
CA VAL A 369 -3.87 -15.96 20.33
C VAL A 369 -3.78 -15.11 21.60
N VAL A 370 -2.59 -14.67 21.98
CA VAL A 370 -2.39 -13.73 23.09
C VAL A 370 -2.67 -12.32 22.59
N THR A 371 -3.66 -11.65 23.18
CA THR A 371 -4.08 -10.30 22.74
C THR A 371 -3.54 -9.18 23.61
N SER A 372 -3.07 -9.50 24.82
CA SER A 372 -2.54 -8.52 25.79
C SER A 372 -1.68 -9.21 26.86
N ASN A 373 -0.86 -8.42 27.54
CA ASN A 373 0.17 -8.90 28.46
C ASN A 373 -0.22 -8.69 29.93
N LYS A 374 0.14 -9.64 30.79
CA LYS A 374 -0.13 -9.57 32.23
C LYS A 374 0.64 -8.43 32.93
N PRO A 375 0.11 -7.86 34.02
CA PRO A 375 -1.11 -8.25 34.73
C PRO A 375 -2.39 -7.74 34.05
N TYR A 376 -3.43 -8.59 34.01
CA TYR A 376 -4.74 -8.21 33.49
C TYR A 376 -5.50 -7.29 34.45
N GLY A 377 -6.22 -6.32 33.90
CA GLY A 377 -7.00 -5.33 34.63
C GLY A 377 -6.22 -4.12 35.12
N ALA A 378 -4.89 -4.09 34.92
CA ALA A 378 -4.08 -2.90 35.19
C ALA A 378 -4.27 -1.88 34.06
N SER A 379 -4.56 -0.63 34.40
CA SER A 379 -4.65 0.46 33.44
C SER A 379 -3.34 1.25 33.46
N ASP A 380 -2.65 1.27 32.32
CA ASP A 380 -1.41 2.02 32.09
C ASP A 380 -1.50 2.94 30.86
N GLY A 381 -2.69 3.06 30.25
CA GLY A 381 -2.92 3.89 29.07
C GLY A 381 -2.58 3.21 27.74
N SER A 382 -2.08 1.96 27.76
CA SER A 382 -1.65 1.26 26.56
C SER A 382 -2.80 0.67 25.72
N ASN A 383 -3.95 0.36 26.34
CA ASN A 383 -5.02 -0.49 25.83
C ASN A 383 -6.35 0.27 25.61
N PRO A 384 -6.58 0.79 24.39
CA PRO A 384 -7.77 1.55 24.02
C PRO A 384 -9.12 0.84 24.24
N PHE A 385 -9.15 -0.48 24.42
CA PHE A 385 -10.40 -1.18 24.77
C PHE A 385 -10.88 -0.87 26.19
N PHE A 386 -9.98 -0.48 27.10
CA PHE A 386 -10.28 -0.28 28.52
C PHE A 386 -9.97 1.15 28.99
N ASP A 387 -8.88 1.75 28.50
CA ASP A 387 -8.37 3.01 29.06
C ASP A 387 -9.32 4.19 28.86
N GLY A 388 -9.55 4.94 29.95
CA GLY A 388 -10.44 6.10 29.94
C GLY A 388 -11.93 5.78 29.77
N ARG A 389 -12.34 4.50 29.84
CA ARG A 389 -13.72 4.06 29.59
C ARG A 389 -14.40 3.56 30.87
N VAL A 390 -15.68 3.94 31.03
CA VAL A 390 -16.55 3.39 32.09
C VAL A 390 -16.98 1.96 31.75
N VAL A 391 -17.28 1.71 30.47
CA VAL A 391 -17.62 0.40 29.93
C VAL A 391 -16.57 0.05 28.88
N PRO A 392 -15.82 -1.05 29.03
CA PRO A 392 -14.86 -1.47 28.02
C PRO A 392 -15.51 -1.65 26.65
N LYS A 393 -14.79 -1.28 25.59
CA LYS A 393 -15.25 -1.41 24.20
C LYS A 393 -15.62 -2.88 23.92
N PHE A 394 -16.69 -3.12 23.16
CA PHE A 394 -17.26 -4.45 22.91
C PHE A 394 -17.75 -5.19 24.17
N GLY A 395 -17.89 -4.51 25.31
CA GLY A 395 -18.30 -5.14 26.57
C GLY A 395 -17.26 -6.12 27.12
N LEU A 396 -15.98 -5.94 26.77
CA LEU A 396 -14.91 -6.81 27.24
C LEU A 396 -14.78 -6.81 28.77
N LYS A 397 -14.40 -7.96 29.33
CA LYS A 397 -14.33 -8.15 30.79
C LYS A 397 -13.03 -7.57 31.38
N THR A 398 -13.16 -6.63 32.31
CA THR A 398 -12.03 -6.15 33.13
C THR A 398 -11.43 -7.31 33.94
N GLY A 399 -10.10 -7.44 33.90
CA GLY A 399 -9.37 -8.58 34.49
C GLY A 399 -9.36 -9.84 33.62
N GLY A 400 -10.00 -9.82 32.45
CA GLY A 400 -9.93 -10.89 31.45
C GLY A 400 -8.69 -10.82 30.57
N VAL A 401 -8.52 -11.80 29.67
CA VAL A 401 -7.33 -11.99 28.82
C VAL A 401 -7.02 -10.85 27.86
N HIS A 402 -7.99 -9.97 27.60
CA HIS A 402 -7.85 -8.78 26.75
C HIS A 402 -7.47 -7.51 27.52
N SER A 403 -7.50 -7.55 28.86
CA SER A 403 -7.41 -6.36 29.72
C SER A 403 -6.02 -6.07 30.25
N GLY A 404 -4.99 -6.60 29.61
CA GLY A 404 -3.59 -6.35 29.94
C GLY A 404 -2.98 -5.20 29.16
N HIS A 405 -1.68 -5.03 29.33
CA HIS A 405 -0.87 -4.10 28.53
C HIS A 405 -0.84 -4.57 27.08
N VAL A 406 -1.03 -3.68 26.12
CA VAL A 406 -0.84 -3.97 24.70
C VAL A 406 0.29 -3.11 24.16
N GLN A 407 1.17 -3.71 23.39
CA GLN A 407 2.41 -3.08 22.96
C GLN A 407 2.14 -1.76 22.23
N THR A 408 2.75 -0.65 22.63
CA THR A 408 2.48 0.72 22.12
C THR A 408 3.37 1.14 20.95
N GLY A 409 4.48 0.44 20.73
CA GLY A 409 5.37 0.65 19.59
C GLY A 409 6.62 -0.23 19.69
N LEU A 410 7.57 0.00 18.78
CA LEU A 410 8.78 -0.82 18.63
C LEU A 410 9.70 -0.85 19.85
N ARG A 411 9.67 0.22 20.65
CA ARG A 411 10.55 0.42 21.81
C ARG A 411 9.76 0.57 23.10
N ASP A 412 8.64 -0.12 23.18
CA ASP A 412 7.78 -0.05 24.35
C ASP A 412 8.58 -0.42 25.62
N PRO A 413 8.72 0.51 26.60
CA PRO A 413 9.47 0.27 27.82
C PRO A 413 8.88 -0.84 28.69
N PHE A 414 7.56 -1.09 28.58
CA PHE A 414 6.96 -2.24 29.21
C PHE A 414 7.52 -3.51 28.58
N CYS A 415 7.57 -3.63 27.25
CA CYS A 415 7.98 -4.85 26.57
C CYS A 415 9.47 -5.20 26.74
N ILE A 416 10.33 -4.21 26.95
CA ILE A 416 11.78 -4.40 27.04
C ILE A 416 12.20 -4.86 28.45
N VAL A 417 13.03 -5.90 28.54
CA VAL A 417 13.61 -6.39 29.82
C VAL A 417 15.12 -6.26 29.85
N LYS A 418 15.71 -6.18 31.06
CA LYS A 418 17.16 -5.98 31.27
C LYS A 418 18.08 -7.01 30.60
N ASN A 419 17.57 -8.22 30.33
CA ASN A 419 18.32 -9.31 29.70
C ASN A 419 18.20 -9.32 28.16
N GLY A 420 17.58 -8.30 27.55
CA GLY A 420 17.54 -8.10 26.09
C GLY A 420 16.44 -8.86 25.32
N LYS A 421 15.79 -9.87 25.91
CA LYS A 421 14.67 -10.59 25.27
C LYS A 421 13.32 -9.96 25.63
N GLY A 422 12.60 -9.42 24.65
CA GLY A 422 11.29 -8.82 24.84
C GLY A 422 10.29 -9.74 25.53
N LYS A 423 9.43 -9.18 26.39
CA LYS A 423 8.40 -9.92 27.14
C LYS A 423 6.98 -9.75 26.60
N CYS A 424 6.76 -8.86 25.64
CA CYS A 424 5.42 -8.71 25.05
C CYS A 424 5.12 -9.88 24.12
N GLN A 425 3.86 -10.28 24.10
CA GLN A 425 3.35 -11.47 23.42
C GLN A 425 2.11 -11.15 22.57
N ASP A 426 1.85 -9.88 22.26
CA ASP A 426 0.79 -9.47 21.34
C ASP A 426 0.90 -10.30 20.06
N GLY A 427 -0.15 -11.03 19.70
CA GLY A 427 -0.17 -11.86 18.50
C GLY A 427 0.59 -13.18 18.61
N TYR A 428 1.04 -13.59 19.80
CA TYR A 428 1.62 -14.91 20.00
C TYR A 428 0.53 -16.00 19.91
N THR A 429 0.71 -16.96 19.00
CA THR A 429 -0.13 -18.17 18.92
C THR A 429 0.36 -19.21 19.91
N ALA A 430 -0.11 -19.12 21.15
CA ALA A 430 0.32 -19.95 22.25
C ALA A 430 -0.41 -21.31 22.27
N GLU A 431 0.36 -22.39 22.45
CA GLU A 431 -0.22 -23.68 22.84
C GLU A 431 -0.57 -23.67 24.33
N ILE A 432 -1.84 -23.94 24.66
CA ILE A 432 -2.34 -23.84 26.02
C ILE A 432 -3.26 -25.01 26.39
N THR A 433 -3.48 -25.16 27.70
CA THR A 433 -4.51 -26.04 28.25
C THR A 433 -5.51 -25.19 29.04
N GLY A 434 -6.80 -25.49 28.93
CA GLY A 434 -7.85 -24.78 29.66
C GLY A 434 -9.02 -24.31 28.79
N PRO A 435 -9.91 -23.47 29.34
CA PRO A 435 -11.16 -23.06 28.69
C PRO A 435 -10.95 -22.15 27.48
N ASP A 436 -9.84 -21.42 27.41
CA ASP A 436 -9.51 -20.53 26.28
C ASP A 436 -8.77 -21.27 25.15
N ALA A 437 -8.63 -22.59 25.22
CA ALA A 437 -7.93 -23.37 24.22
C ALA A 437 -8.86 -23.77 23.06
N VAL A 438 -8.47 -23.45 21.83
CA VAL A 438 -9.17 -23.87 20.62
C VAL A 438 -8.42 -25.02 19.98
N ARG A 439 -9.11 -26.14 19.73
CA ARG A 439 -8.55 -27.28 19.02
C ARG A 439 -8.53 -27.00 17.51
N VAL A 440 -7.35 -26.88 16.93
CA VAL A 440 -7.14 -26.58 15.50
C VAL A 440 -6.25 -27.65 14.85
N LEU A 441 -6.43 -27.89 13.55
CA LEU A 441 -5.53 -28.74 12.78
C LEU A 441 -4.32 -27.91 12.35
N VAL A 442 -3.12 -28.31 12.72
CA VAL A 442 -1.88 -27.54 12.48
C VAL A 442 -0.98 -28.29 11.53
N ALA A 443 -0.51 -27.62 10.47
CA ALA A 443 0.62 -28.10 9.69
C ALA A 443 1.90 -27.92 10.52
N THR A 444 2.65 -28.99 10.76
CA THR A 444 3.85 -28.95 11.61
C THR A 444 5.14 -28.92 10.81
N LYS A 445 5.11 -29.45 9.59
CA LYS A 445 6.29 -29.59 8.73
C LYS A 445 5.90 -29.86 7.28
N ALA A 446 6.64 -29.29 6.33
CA ALA A 446 6.55 -29.62 4.91
C ALA A 446 7.18 -30.99 4.64
N LYS A 447 6.44 -31.85 3.93
CA LYS A 447 6.87 -33.21 3.59
C LYS A 447 8.03 -33.19 2.59
N PRO A 448 9.03 -34.08 2.78
CA PRO A 448 10.08 -34.25 1.80
C PRO A 448 9.49 -34.76 0.49
N ASN A 449 10.16 -34.45 -0.62
CA ASN A 449 9.82 -35.02 -1.91
C ASN A 449 9.88 -36.57 -1.86
N GLN A 450 8.83 -37.23 -2.35
CA GLN A 450 8.77 -38.70 -2.36
C GLN A 450 9.83 -39.30 -3.29
N ASN A 451 10.18 -38.60 -4.37
CA ASN A 451 11.25 -38.99 -5.28
C ASN A 451 12.61 -38.52 -4.74
N LYS A 452 13.36 -39.43 -4.10
CA LYS A 452 14.70 -39.18 -3.57
C LYS A 452 15.73 -38.74 -4.62
N ASN A 453 15.46 -38.95 -5.91
CA ASN A 453 16.34 -38.55 -7.01
C ASN A 453 15.99 -37.15 -7.56
N SER A 454 14.90 -36.52 -7.11
CA SER A 454 14.56 -35.15 -7.53
C SER A 454 15.57 -34.13 -6.96
N SER A 455 15.85 -33.09 -7.72
CA SER A 455 16.61 -31.93 -7.25
C SER A 455 15.83 -31.09 -6.23
N LEU A 456 14.50 -31.13 -6.28
CA LEU A 456 13.60 -30.43 -5.38
C LEU A 456 13.35 -31.27 -4.13
N ASP A 457 13.61 -30.72 -2.96
CA ASP A 457 13.60 -31.48 -1.69
C ASP A 457 12.24 -31.48 -0.97
N ARG A 458 11.24 -30.75 -1.49
CA ARG A 458 9.87 -30.72 -0.96
C ARG A 458 8.86 -31.11 -2.01
N GLU A 459 7.84 -31.88 -1.60
CA GLU A 459 6.78 -32.34 -2.49
C GLU A 459 5.99 -31.16 -3.06
N PHE A 460 5.73 -30.14 -2.24
CA PHE A 460 4.99 -28.96 -2.67
C PHE A 460 5.69 -28.16 -3.78
N PHE A 461 7.03 -28.16 -3.85
CA PHE A 461 7.74 -27.47 -4.93
C PHE A 461 7.38 -28.03 -6.31
N ILE A 462 7.23 -29.34 -6.42
CA ILE A 462 6.77 -29.97 -7.67
C ILE A 462 5.36 -29.50 -7.98
N SER A 463 4.43 -29.65 -7.02
CA SER A 463 3.03 -29.25 -7.20
C SER A 463 2.87 -27.79 -7.62
N PHE A 464 3.63 -26.90 -6.99
CA PHE A 464 3.62 -25.47 -7.28
C PHE A 464 4.11 -25.17 -8.70
N LEU A 465 5.29 -25.68 -9.08
CA LEU A 465 5.84 -25.47 -10.41
C LEU A 465 4.96 -26.09 -11.49
N ASP A 466 4.45 -27.30 -11.27
CA ASP A 466 3.53 -27.97 -12.18
C ASP A 466 2.25 -27.16 -12.35
N ALA A 467 1.63 -26.72 -11.25
CA ALA A 467 0.38 -25.95 -11.30
C ALA A 467 0.55 -24.67 -12.10
N LEU A 468 1.60 -23.88 -11.84
CA LEU A 468 1.85 -22.63 -12.57
C LEU A 468 2.15 -22.88 -14.06
N ASN A 469 2.90 -23.94 -14.38
CA ASN A 469 3.35 -24.21 -15.75
C ASN A 469 2.35 -25.00 -16.62
N ARG A 470 1.28 -25.56 -16.05
CA ARG A 470 0.26 -26.27 -16.82
C ARG A 470 -0.40 -25.36 -17.86
N PRO A 471 -0.67 -25.83 -19.09
CA PRO A 471 -1.34 -25.02 -20.11
C PRO A 471 -2.82 -24.75 -19.78
N GLN A 472 -3.45 -25.61 -18.97
CA GLN A 472 -4.82 -25.40 -18.51
C GLN A 472 -4.89 -24.17 -17.60
N HIS A 473 -5.99 -23.42 -17.73
CA HIS A 473 -6.27 -22.22 -16.92
C HIS A 473 -5.15 -21.16 -16.95
N THR A 474 -4.29 -21.17 -17.97
CA THR A 474 -3.22 -20.17 -18.17
C THR A 474 -3.75 -18.76 -18.40
N GLY A 475 -2.90 -17.75 -18.20
CA GLY A 475 -3.19 -16.36 -18.49
C GLY A 475 -3.75 -16.17 -19.90
N ARG A 476 -4.88 -15.47 -20.00
CA ARG A 476 -5.55 -15.20 -21.29
C ARG A 476 -4.99 -13.97 -22.00
N PHE A 477 -4.48 -13.00 -21.23
CA PHE A 477 -4.01 -11.74 -21.75
C PHE A 477 -2.55 -11.55 -21.35
N ASN A 478 -1.70 -11.34 -22.35
CA ASN A 478 -0.29 -11.02 -22.18
C ASN A 478 -0.05 -9.62 -22.74
N PHE A 479 0.69 -8.77 -22.02
CA PHE A 479 0.99 -7.40 -22.43
C PHE A 479 1.55 -7.31 -23.85
N THR A 480 2.53 -8.17 -24.18
CA THR A 480 3.18 -8.21 -25.50
C THR A 480 2.21 -8.60 -26.61
N THR A 481 1.27 -9.52 -26.34
CA THR A 481 0.23 -9.90 -27.31
C THR A 481 -0.87 -8.84 -27.45
N GLN A 482 -1.15 -8.10 -26.36
CA GLN A 482 -2.13 -7.01 -26.35
C GLN A 482 -1.62 -5.79 -27.13
N PHE A 483 -0.29 -5.64 -27.23
CA PHE A 483 0.43 -4.48 -27.75
C PHE A 483 1.62 -4.90 -28.64
N PRO A 484 1.36 -5.43 -29.85
CA PRO A 484 2.41 -5.97 -30.73
C PRO A 484 3.42 -4.92 -31.23
N TYR A 485 3.07 -3.63 -31.16
CA TYR A 485 3.94 -2.51 -31.53
C TYR A 485 4.39 -1.69 -30.31
N TYR A 486 4.36 -2.29 -29.11
CA TYR A 486 4.90 -1.67 -27.92
C TYR A 486 6.38 -1.28 -28.10
N LYS A 487 6.72 -0.08 -27.66
CA LYS A 487 8.09 0.44 -27.60
C LYS A 487 8.23 1.32 -26.36
N GLU A 488 9.38 1.22 -25.70
CA GLU A 488 9.78 2.17 -24.67
C GLU A 488 10.26 3.45 -25.35
N VAL A 489 9.43 4.49 -25.28
CA VAL A 489 9.71 5.81 -25.88
C VAL A 489 9.71 6.84 -24.78
N LEU A 490 10.77 7.64 -24.70
CA LEU A 490 10.82 8.83 -23.84
C LEU A 490 10.51 10.07 -24.69
N TYR A 491 9.70 10.96 -24.14
CA TYR A 491 9.37 12.24 -24.75
C TYR A 491 10.14 13.34 -24.04
N ILE A 492 11.21 13.80 -24.69
CA ILE A 492 12.12 14.84 -24.20
C ILE A 492 12.00 16.05 -25.14
N PRO A 493 11.70 17.26 -24.62
CA PRO A 493 11.57 18.44 -25.46
C PRO A 493 12.94 18.99 -25.89
N TYR A 494 12.99 19.61 -27.07
CA TYR A 494 14.11 20.43 -27.51
C TYR A 494 13.72 21.91 -27.45
N PHE A 495 14.35 22.68 -26.56
CA PHE A 495 14.03 24.10 -26.35
C PHE A 495 14.75 25.05 -27.32
N GLY A 496 15.69 24.57 -28.13
CA GLY A 496 16.38 25.36 -29.14
C GLY A 496 17.09 26.59 -28.56
N SER A 497 16.87 27.76 -29.17
CA SER A 497 17.44 29.05 -28.74
C SER A 497 16.58 29.81 -27.73
N LYS A 498 15.53 29.19 -27.18
CA LYS A 498 14.68 29.84 -26.17
C LYS A 498 15.49 30.17 -24.92
N THR A 499 15.33 31.38 -24.41
CA THR A 499 15.84 31.74 -23.09
C THR A 499 14.98 31.08 -22.03
N LEU A 500 15.59 30.24 -21.19
CA LEU A 500 14.89 29.56 -20.11
C LEU A 500 14.57 30.56 -18.98
N GLY A 501 13.38 30.41 -18.41
CA GLY A 501 12.89 31.25 -17.33
C GLY A 501 13.53 30.92 -15.99
N LYS A 502 12.86 31.35 -14.92
CA LYS A 502 13.32 31.12 -13.54
C LYS A 502 13.46 29.61 -13.27
N PRO A 503 14.63 29.11 -12.82
CA PRO A 503 14.79 27.71 -12.43
C PRO A 503 13.94 27.38 -11.21
N VAL A 504 13.06 26.39 -11.34
CA VAL A 504 12.14 25.97 -10.28
C VAL A 504 12.34 24.50 -9.93
N VAL A 505 12.36 24.21 -8.63
CA VAL A 505 12.19 22.87 -8.07
C VAL A 505 10.83 22.81 -7.39
N PHE A 506 10.05 21.78 -7.70
CA PHE A 506 8.74 21.57 -7.08
C PHE A 506 8.82 20.43 -6.05
N ASP A 507 8.60 20.74 -4.79
CA ASP A 507 8.53 19.81 -3.66
C ASP A 507 7.05 19.54 -3.33
N MET A 508 6.59 18.31 -3.54
CA MET A 508 5.17 17.95 -3.49
C MET A 508 4.96 16.64 -2.73
N ASP A 509 3.81 16.47 -2.09
CA ASP A 509 3.42 15.24 -1.39
C ASP A 509 2.44 14.36 -2.17
N MET A 510 2.32 14.61 -3.48
CA MET A 510 1.54 13.81 -4.43
C MET A 510 0.04 13.77 -4.11
N SER A 511 -0.47 14.84 -3.50
CA SER A 511 -1.90 15.09 -3.36
C SER A 511 -2.55 15.34 -4.73
N ALA A 512 -3.88 15.23 -4.80
CA ALA A 512 -4.63 15.63 -6.00
C ALA A 512 -4.40 17.09 -6.40
N GLY A 513 -4.17 17.99 -5.44
CA GLY A 513 -3.86 19.39 -5.69
C GLY A 513 -2.48 19.57 -6.30
N ASP A 514 -1.48 18.79 -5.86
CA ASP A 514 -0.15 18.78 -6.45
C ASP A 514 -0.12 18.36 -7.91
N PHE A 515 -0.87 17.32 -8.27
CA PHE A 515 -0.97 16.91 -9.68
C PHE A 515 -1.56 18.02 -10.55
N LEU A 516 -2.53 18.79 -10.02
CA LEU A 516 -3.10 19.95 -10.71
C LEU A 516 -2.12 21.13 -10.77
N ALA A 517 -1.36 21.36 -9.70
CA ALA A 517 -0.29 22.37 -9.64
C ALA A 517 0.84 22.02 -10.63
N LEU A 518 1.22 20.75 -10.73
CA LEU A 518 2.21 20.26 -11.69
C LEU A 518 1.75 20.46 -13.12
N PHE A 519 0.50 20.10 -13.46
CA PHE A 519 -0.05 20.42 -14.78
C PHE A 519 0.04 21.92 -15.07
N TYR A 520 -0.33 22.77 -14.12
CA TYR A 520 -0.23 24.22 -14.28
C TYR A 520 1.22 24.66 -14.54
N LEU A 521 2.19 24.21 -13.74
CA LEU A 521 3.61 24.54 -13.92
C LEU A 521 4.15 24.08 -15.28
N LEU A 522 3.80 22.88 -15.73
CA LEU A 522 4.20 22.35 -17.04
C LEU A 522 3.53 23.08 -18.21
N LYS A 523 2.42 23.76 -17.95
CA LYS A 523 1.72 24.58 -18.94
C LYS A 523 2.29 25.99 -19.03
N VAL A 524 2.85 26.54 -17.94
CA VAL A 524 3.47 27.87 -17.94
C VAL A 524 4.63 27.89 -18.95
N PRO A 525 4.73 28.93 -19.81
CA PRO A 525 5.81 29.02 -20.78
C PRO A 525 7.19 28.81 -20.14
N VAL A 526 8.04 27.99 -20.77
CA VAL A 526 9.38 27.67 -20.25
C VAL A 526 10.28 28.89 -20.11
N GLU A 527 9.98 29.96 -20.83
CA GLU A 527 10.63 31.28 -20.75
C GLU A 527 10.27 32.05 -19.47
N VAL A 528 9.19 31.65 -18.79
CA VAL A 528 8.75 32.24 -17.51
C VAL A 528 9.20 31.37 -16.35
N ILE A 529 8.86 30.07 -16.39
CA ILE A 529 9.27 29.08 -15.39
C ILE A 529 9.94 27.92 -16.10
N TYR A 530 11.18 27.63 -15.71
CA TYR A 530 11.86 26.41 -16.11
C TYR A 530 11.84 25.41 -14.94
N LEU A 531 10.83 24.52 -14.96
CA LEU A 531 10.74 23.44 -13.99
C LEU A 531 11.87 22.43 -14.26
N LYS A 532 12.88 22.44 -13.39
CA LYS A 532 14.10 21.62 -13.48
C LYS A 532 13.94 20.24 -12.88
N ALA A 533 13.27 20.16 -11.72
CA ALA A 533 13.12 18.92 -10.99
C ALA A 533 11.87 18.91 -10.12
N ILE A 534 11.45 17.70 -9.79
CA ILE A 534 10.44 17.42 -8.78
C ILE A 534 11.12 16.64 -7.66
N ILE A 535 10.86 17.01 -6.42
CA ILE A 535 11.20 16.21 -5.25
C ILE A 535 9.90 15.85 -4.53
N VAL A 536 9.79 14.62 -4.06
CA VAL A 536 8.57 14.06 -3.50
C VAL A 536 8.73 13.91 -1.99
N SER A 537 7.78 14.42 -1.23
CA SER A 537 7.68 14.24 0.23
C SER A 537 6.62 13.18 0.53
N PRO A 538 6.99 11.89 0.66
CA PRO A 538 6.03 10.79 0.87
C PRO A 538 5.44 10.74 2.30
N THR A 539 5.66 11.77 3.10
CA THR A 539 5.12 11.96 4.46
C THR A 539 3.79 12.71 4.48
N GLY A 540 3.26 13.07 3.31
CA GLY A 540 2.00 13.79 3.14
C GLY A 540 0.83 12.92 2.67
N TRP A 541 -0.03 13.49 1.82
CA TRP A 541 -1.34 12.93 1.45
C TRP A 541 -1.31 11.69 0.55
N ALA A 542 -0.14 11.20 0.15
CA ALA A 542 -0.01 9.99 -0.65
C ALA A 542 1.24 9.17 -0.28
N ASN A 543 1.12 7.86 -0.39
CA ASN A 543 2.22 6.93 -0.15
C ASN A 543 3.30 7.03 -1.23
N ALA A 544 4.54 6.65 -0.89
CA ALA A 544 5.71 6.75 -1.76
C ALA A 544 5.55 6.08 -3.14
N ALA A 545 4.80 4.97 -3.21
CA ALA A 545 4.54 4.26 -4.47
C ALA A 545 3.69 5.06 -5.48
N THR A 546 3.04 6.14 -5.05
CA THR A 546 2.30 7.07 -5.92
C THR A 546 3.22 7.80 -6.91
N ILE A 547 4.54 7.76 -6.71
CA ILE A 547 5.53 8.34 -7.62
C ILE A 547 5.39 7.84 -9.06
N ASP A 548 4.88 6.62 -9.28
CA ASP A 548 4.59 6.10 -10.61
C ASP A 548 3.59 6.96 -11.40
N VAL A 549 2.66 7.62 -10.70
CA VAL A 549 1.67 8.53 -11.30
C VAL A 549 2.34 9.84 -11.74
N VAL A 550 3.39 10.29 -11.06
CA VAL A 550 4.19 11.45 -11.47
C VAL A 550 4.87 11.16 -12.81
N TYR A 551 5.45 9.96 -12.96
CA TYR A 551 6.05 9.55 -14.23
C TYR A 551 5.03 9.48 -15.37
N ASP A 552 3.82 8.95 -15.11
CA ASP A 552 2.75 8.89 -16.11
C ASP A 552 2.28 10.28 -16.55
N LEU A 553 2.21 11.24 -15.62
CA LEU A 553 1.89 12.64 -15.93
C LEU A 553 3.00 13.31 -16.74
N LEU A 554 4.26 13.18 -16.34
CA LEU A 554 5.39 13.75 -17.08
C LEU A 554 5.47 13.19 -18.50
N HIS A 555 5.24 11.89 -18.64
CA HIS A 555 5.19 11.22 -19.94
C HIS A 555 4.03 11.74 -20.81
N MET A 556 2.85 11.95 -20.22
CA MET A 556 1.70 12.59 -20.89
C MET A 556 2.07 13.97 -21.44
N MET A 557 2.76 14.77 -20.62
CA MET A 557 3.15 16.15 -20.95
C MET A 557 4.41 16.25 -21.83
N GLY A 558 5.05 15.13 -22.16
CA GLY A 558 6.26 15.12 -22.96
C GLY A 558 7.47 15.72 -22.25
N ARG A 559 7.56 15.50 -20.93
CA ARG A 559 8.59 16.06 -20.04
C ARG A 559 9.31 14.97 -19.28
N ASP A 560 9.68 13.91 -19.99
CA ASP A 560 10.47 12.81 -19.42
C ASP A 560 11.89 13.25 -19.03
N ASP A 561 12.31 14.46 -19.42
CA ASP A 561 13.57 15.13 -19.01
C ASP A 561 13.61 15.53 -17.54
N ILE A 562 12.46 15.75 -16.90
CA ILE A 562 12.39 16.21 -15.51
C ILE A 562 12.76 15.07 -14.57
N GLN A 563 13.81 15.27 -13.77
CA GLN A 563 14.21 14.35 -12.71
C GLN A 563 13.20 14.38 -11.56
N VAL A 564 12.91 13.21 -10.99
CA VAL A 564 12.00 13.06 -9.84
C VAL A 564 12.77 12.36 -8.72
N GLY A 565 12.94 13.05 -7.59
CA GLY A 565 13.64 12.53 -6.43
C GLY A 565 12.68 12.13 -5.32
N LEU A 566 12.80 10.91 -4.79
CA LEU A 566 12.01 10.44 -3.66
C LEU A 566 12.66 10.88 -2.35
N GLY A 567 11.90 11.59 -1.51
CA GLY A 567 12.29 11.97 -0.16
C GLY A 567 12.17 10.82 0.85
N ASP A 568 12.51 11.10 2.10
CA ASP A 568 12.39 10.13 3.18
C ASP A 568 10.92 9.81 3.49
N VAL A 569 10.66 8.54 3.82
CA VAL A 569 9.33 8.01 4.16
C VAL A 569 8.86 8.33 5.59
N PHE A 570 9.72 8.96 6.39
CA PHE A 570 9.41 9.44 7.74
C PHE A 570 9.68 10.92 7.86
N SER A 571 8.85 11.59 8.67
CA SER A 571 9.10 12.95 9.10
C SER A 571 10.34 13.01 9.99
N MET A 572 10.90 14.21 10.17
CA MET A 572 12.12 14.36 10.98
C MET A 572 11.93 13.81 12.39
N ASN A 573 12.89 12.97 12.82
CA ASN A 573 12.92 12.28 14.12
C ASN A 573 11.79 11.26 14.38
N GLN A 574 11.14 10.71 13.33
CA GLN A 574 10.17 9.61 13.49
C GLN A 574 10.68 8.24 13.05
N SER A 575 11.80 8.16 12.34
CA SER A 575 12.46 6.88 12.06
C SER A 575 13.00 6.25 13.34
N ASP A 576 12.90 4.93 13.48
CA ASP A 576 13.53 4.21 14.59
C ASP A 576 15.06 4.41 14.55
N PRO A 577 15.70 4.72 15.70
CA PRO A 577 17.13 5.02 15.73
C PRO A 577 18.01 3.79 15.48
N THR A 578 17.48 2.57 15.60
CA THR A 578 18.23 1.32 15.38
C THR A 578 17.98 0.78 13.97
N PHE A 579 16.74 0.86 13.49
CA PHE A 579 16.34 0.37 12.17
C PHE A 579 15.51 1.43 11.43
N SER A 580 16.17 2.33 10.71
CA SER A 580 15.53 3.52 10.11
C SER A 580 14.48 3.24 9.04
N ALA A 581 14.36 1.99 8.57
CA ALA A 581 13.33 1.58 7.62
C ALA A 581 11.92 1.48 8.28
N VAL A 582 11.88 1.43 9.62
CA VAL A 582 10.65 1.51 10.42
C VAL A 582 10.65 2.79 11.27
N GLY A 583 9.51 3.11 11.89
CA GLY A 583 9.36 4.34 12.65
C GLY A 583 7.96 4.55 13.20
N ASP A 584 7.80 5.65 13.92
CA ASP A 584 6.50 6.09 14.43
C ASP A 584 5.66 6.76 13.32
N CYS A 585 4.36 6.88 13.58
CA CYS A 585 3.42 7.59 12.71
C CYS A 585 2.68 8.68 13.49
N LYS A 586 3.34 9.30 14.48
CA LYS A 586 2.69 10.22 15.43
C LYS A 586 1.91 11.31 14.71
N TYR A 587 2.41 11.83 13.60
CA TYR A 587 1.71 12.85 12.80
C TYR A 587 0.98 12.26 11.61
N ALA A 588 1.55 11.27 10.91
CA ALA A 588 0.94 10.64 9.73
C ALA A 588 -0.41 9.96 10.04
N LYS A 589 -0.65 9.51 11.29
CA LYS A 589 -1.94 8.99 11.76
C LYS A 589 -3.13 9.94 11.53
N ALA A 590 -2.85 11.23 11.36
CA ALA A 590 -3.87 12.25 11.10
C ALA A 590 -4.45 12.14 9.69
N ILE A 591 -3.81 11.45 8.75
CA ILE A 591 -4.32 11.34 7.38
C ILE A 591 -5.37 10.22 7.34
N PRO A 592 -6.64 10.52 7.02
CA PRO A 592 -7.69 9.51 6.95
C PRO A 592 -7.49 8.57 5.75
N HIS A 593 -7.90 7.32 5.89
CA HIS A 593 -7.90 6.34 4.80
C HIS A 593 -9.27 6.22 4.11
N GLY A 594 -9.24 5.90 2.82
CA GLY A 594 -10.36 5.47 1.99
C GLY A 594 -10.01 4.19 1.24
N SER A 595 -10.94 3.62 0.47
CA SER A 595 -10.74 2.33 -0.23
C SER A 595 -9.59 2.36 -1.25
N GLY A 596 -9.16 3.55 -1.67
CA GLY A 596 -8.04 3.78 -2.56
C GLY A 596 -6.77 4.24 -1.88
N GLY A 597 -6.64 4.19 -0.55
CA GLY A 597 -5.45 4.63 0.18
C GLY A 597 -5.70 5.87 1.04
N PHE A 598 -4.71 6.73 1.28
CA PHE A 598 -4.90 7.99 2.01
C PHE A 598 -5.95 8.88 1.33
N LEU A 599 -7.16 8.87 1.91
CA LEU A 599 -8.45 9.21 1.32
C LEU A 599 -8.46 9.25 -0.22
N ASP A 600 -7.99 8.16 -0.81
CA ASP A 600 -7.94 7.87 -2.25
C ASP A 600 -6.94 8.66 -3.11
N SER A 601 -6.08 9.47 -2.50
CA SER A 601 -4.99 10.18 -3.19
C SER A 601 -4.01 9.23 -3.87
N ASP A 602 -3.69 8.06 -3.27
CA ASP A 602 -2.76 7.08 -3.86
C ASP A 602 -3.20 6.56 -5.23
N THR A 603 -4.52 6.54 -5.49
CA THR A 603 -5.08 6.15 -6.80
C THR A 603 -5.42 7.34 -7.68
N LEU A 604 -5.19 8.56 -7.20
CA LEU A 604 -5.71 9.79 -7.75
C LEU A 604 -7.22 9.66 -8.04
N TYR A 605 -7.97 9.12 -7.07
CA TYR A 605 -9.40 8.82 -7.13
C TYR A 605 -9.78 7.90 -8.31
N GLY A 606 -8.87 6.98 -8.67
CA GLY A 606 -8.97 6.03 -9.78
C GLY A 606 -8.68 6.62 -11.16
N LEU A 607 -8.36 7.92 -11.25
CA LEU A 607 -8.05 8.59 -12.52
C LEU A 607 -6.63 8.30 -13.01
N ALA A 608 -5.72 7.87 -12.13
CA ALA A 608 -4.34 7.49 -12.49
C ALA A 608 -4.32 6.49 -13.67
N ARG A 609 -5.24 5.50 -13.67
CA ARG A 609 -5.37 4.51 -14.77
C ARG A 609 -5.80 5.09 -16.13
N SER A 610 -6.08 6.40 -16.22
CA SER A 610 -6.34 7.08 -17.49
C SER A 610 -5.15 7.85 -18.06
N LEU A 611 -4.10 8.08 -17.27
CA LEU A 611 -2.83 8.60 -17.76
C LEU A 611 -2.11 7.55 -18.62
N PRO A 612 -1.34 7.95 -19.64
CA PRO A 612 -0.49 7.01 -20.37
C PRO A 612 0.54 6.36 -19.43
N ARG A 613 0.91 5.12 -19.71
CA ARG A 613 1.94 4.41 -18.96
C ARG A 613 3.31 4.88 -19.42
N SER A 614 4.04 5.55 -18.54
CA SER A 614 5.45 5.90 -18.77
C SER A 614 6.31 4.63 -18.79
N PRO A 615 7.36 4.56 -19.63
CA PRO A 615 8.42 3.57 -19.47
C PRO A 615 9.22 3.81 -18.19
N ARG A 616 9.21 5.04 -17.64
CA ARG A 616 9.73 5.34 -16.31
C ARG A 616 8.78 4.78 -15.25
N ARG A 617 9.39 4.21 -14.21
CA ARG A 617 8.71 3.58 -13.09
C ARG A 617 9.60 3.65 -11.86
N TYR A 618 9.00 3.48 -10.69
CA TYR A 618 9.77 3.02 -9.54
C TYR A 618 10.51 1.74 -9.95
N THR A 619 11.82 1.71 -9.73
CA THR A 619 12.64 0.56 -10.10
C THR A 619 13.65 0.28 -9.00
N ALA A 620 13.66 -0.98 -8.58
CA ALA A 620 14.77 -1.60 -7.87
C ALA A 620 15.63 -2.45 -8.83
N GLU A 621 15.32 -2.45 -10.14
CA GLU A 621 15.75 -3.46 -11.12
C GLU A 621 17.24 -3.42 -11.48
N ASN A 622 18.00 -2.36 -11.21
CA ASN A 622 19.39 -2.34 -11.66
C ASN A 622 20.40 -2.84 -10.63
N SER A 623 19.96 -3.19 -9.41
CA SER A 623 20.70 -4.14 -8.55
C SER A 623 20.88 -5.49 -9.24
N ILE A 624 19.96 -5.84 -10.16
CA ILE A 624 19.89 -7.14 -10.85
C ILE A 624 20.76 -7.18 -12.11
N LYS A 625 20.75 -6.10 -12.89
CA LYS A 625 21.28 -6.14 -14.27
C LYS A 625 22.80 -6.04 -14.36
N TYR A 626 23.47 -5.48 -13.35
CA TYR A 626 24.90 -5.13 -13.42
C TYR A 626 25.81 -5.86 -12.42
N ASN A 627 25.30 -6.84 -11.65
CA ASN A 627 26.09 -7.59 -10.66
C ASN A 627 26.90 -6.68 -9.70
N ALA A 628 26.39 -5.47 -9.42
CA ALA A 628 27.01 -4.58 -8.45
C ALA A 628 26.87 -5.19 -7.04
N PRO A 629 27.86 -5.01 -6.15
CA PRO A 629 27.65 -5.24 -4.73
C PRO A 629 26.41 -4.45 -4.29
N ARG A 630 25.78 -4.90 -3.20
CA ARG A 630 24.56 -4.33 -2.62
C ARG A 630 24.72 -2.88 -2.10
N ASP A 631 25.69 -2.11 -2.58
CA ASP A 631 25.94 -0.71 -2.25
C ASP A 631 25.56 0.25 -3.39
N THR A 632 25.16 1.44 -2.97
CA THR A 632 24.29 2.38 -3.68
C THR A 632 25.01 3.33 -4.65
N ASP A 633 26.18 2.95 -5.15
CA ASP A 633 27.15 3.86 -5.77
C ASP A 633 26.91 4.14 -7.26
N HIS A 634 25.80 3.63 -7.82
CA HIS A 634 25.29 3.93 -9.16
C HIS A 634 23.86 4.52 -9.11
N PRO A 635 23.71 5.84 -8.85
CA PRO A 635 22.41 6.50 -8.66
C PRO A 635 21.48 6.47 -9.89
N GLU A 636 22.02 6.32 -11.10
CA GLU A 636 21.29 6.32 -12.37
C GLU A 636 20.39 5.08 -12.58
N LEU A 637 20.49 4.13 -11.64
CA LEU A 637 19.99 2.78 -11.76
C LEU A 637 18.87 2.46 -10.74
N ARG A 638 18.59 3.33 -9.79
CA ARG A 638 17.50 3.16 -8.81
C ARG A 638 16.58 4.37 -8.83
N GLN A 639 15.48 4.32 -8.09
CA GLN A 639 14.70 5.53 -7.82
C GLN A 639 15.64 6.61 -7.23
N PRO A 640 15.83 7.76 -7.91
CA PRO A 640 16.69 8.82 -7.40
C PRO A 640 16.14 9.37 -6.08
N ARG A 641 17.03 9.71 -5.16
CA ARG A 641 16.65 10.36 -3.88
C ARG A 641 16.50 11.87 -4.06
N ALA A 642 15.69 12.51 -3.23
CA ALA A 642 15.47 13.95 -3.27
C ALA A 642 16.79 14.75 -3.18
N LEU A 643 17.71 14.36 -2.30
CA LEU A 643 19.02 15.01 -2.15
C LEU A 643 19.95 14.80 -3.36
N GLU A 644 19.83 13.68 -4.08
CA GLU A 644 20.63 13.42 -5.29
C GLU A 644 20.15 14.26 -6.46
N VAL A 645 18.83 14.33 -6.63
CA VAL A 645 18.21 15.20 -7.63
C VAL A 645 18.54 16.67 -7.32
N TRP A 646 18.50 17.07 -6.06
CA TRP A 646 18.94 18.41 -5.64
C TRP A 646 20.38 18.70 -6.07
N LYS A 647 21.32 17.79 -5.79
CA LYS A 647 22.73 17.91 -6.20
C LYS A 647 22.87 18.03 -7.71
N SER A 648 22.19 17.17 -8.48
CA SER A 648 22.21 17.23 -9.95
C SER A 648 21.66 18.56 -10.49
N VAL A 649 20.63 19.12 -9.87
CA VAL A 649 20.09 20.44 -10.24
C VAL A 649 21.09 21.56 -9.98
N VAL A 650 21.81 21.50 -8.85
CA VAL A 650 22.85 22.47 -8.49
C VAL A 650 24.05 22.38 -9.44
N GLU A 651 24.51 21.18 -9.77
CA GLU A 651 25.64 20.95 -10.68
C GLU A 651 25.36 21.43 -12.11
N THR A 652 24.09 21.38 -12.54
CA THR A 652 23.64 21.82 -13.87
C THR A 652 23.11 23.26 -13.88
N LEU A 653 23.31 24.02 -12.79
CA LEU A 653 22.86 25.39 -12.68
C LEU A 653 23.84 26.34 -13.37
N ASP A 654 23.33 27.22 -14.23
CA ASP A 654 24.17 28.22 -14.90
C ASP A 654 24.85 29.14 -13.88
N SER A 655 26.07 29.58 -14.17
CA SER A 655 26.85 30.43 -13.27
C SER A 655 26.07 31.70 -12.86
N GLY A 656 25.94 31.92 -11.55
CA GLY A 656 25.20 33.04 -10.98
C GLY A 656 23.68 32.88 -10.92
N SER A 657 23.12 31.80 -11.50
CA SER A 657 21.70 31.47 -11.36
C SER A 657 21.40 30.93 -9.97
N LYS A 658 20.13 31.07 -9.56
CA LYS A 658 19.63 30.57 -8.27
C LYS A 658 18.30 29.85 -8.46
N ILE A 659 18.00 28.95 -7.53
CA ILE A 659 16.84 28.06 -7.59
C ILE A 659 15.69 28.68 -6.80
N THR A 660 14.49 28.63 -7.35
CA THR A 660 13.26 28.90 -6.60
C THR A 660 12.57 27.59 -6.26
N ILE A 661 12.12 27.43 -5.01
CA ILE A 661 11.45 26.22 -4.56
C ILE A 661 9.98 26.53 -4.30
N LEU A 662 9.08 25.73 -4.85
CA LEU A 662 7.69 25.67 -4.43
C LEU A 662 7.49 24.40 -3.61
N THR A 663 7.03 24.54 -2.38
CA THR A 663 6.72 23.42 -1.48
C THR A 663 5.21 23.36 -1.26
N ASN A 664 4.57 22.28 -1.68
CA ASN A 664 3.14 22.04 -1.50
C ASN A 664 2.81 20.93 -0.48
N GLY A 665 3.82 20.20 0.00
CA GLY A 665 3.68 19.19 1.04
C GLY A 665 4.42 19.55 2.34
N PRO A 666 4.60 18.57 3.25
CA PRO A 666 5.43 18.74 4.44
C PRO A 666 6.87 19.17 4.07
N LEU A 667 7.48 19.99 4.92
CA LEU A 667 8.76 20.65 4.63
C LEU A 667 10.00 19.76 4.83
N THR A 668 9.80 18.44 4.96
CA THR A 668 10.83 17.43 5.30
C THR A 668 12.03 17.49 4.35
N ASN A 669 11.77 17.48 3.04
CA ASN A 669 12.82 17.52 2.03
C ASN A 669 13.63 18.81 2.08
N LEU A 670 12.95 19.97 2.13
CA LEU A 670 13.62 21.26 2.20
C LEU A 670 14.45 21.41 3.48
N ALA A 671 13.93 20.98 4.63
CA ALA A 671 14.69 20.99 5.89
C ALA A 671 15.95 20.13 5.78
N LYS A 672 15.84 18.93 5.20
CA LYS A 672 17.00 18.05 4.95
C LYS A 672 18.03 18.67 4.01
N ILE A 673 17.60 19.33 2.92
CA ILE A 673 18.50 20.06 2.02
C ILE A 673 19.28 21.14 2.80
N ILE A 674 18.59 21.96 3.61
CA ILE A 674 19.22 23.01 4.43
C ILE A 674 20.23 22.42 5.41
N LEU A 675 19.89 21.31 6.08
CA LEU A 675 20.73 20.71 7.11
C LEU A 675 21.92 19.94 6.55
N SER A 676 21.79 19.38 5.33
CA SER A 676 22.82 18.52 4.74
C SER A 676 23.85 19.30 3.93
N GLU A 677 23.48 20.44 3.38
CA GLU A 677 24.30 21.21 2.42
C GLU A 677 24.59 22.62 2.94
N LYS A 678 25.84 22.86 3.38
CA LYS A 678 26.27 24.14 4.00
C LYS A 678 25.95 25.39 3.16
N ASN A 679 25.92 25.25 1.84
CA ASN A 679 25.68 26.36 0.90
C ASN A 679 24.28 26.34 0.29
N ALA A 680 23.37 25.44 0.68
CA ALA A 680 22.04 25.36 0.06
C ALA A 680 21.26 26.67 0.14
N THR A 681 21.33 27.37 1.27
CA THR A 681 20.61 28.64 1.48
C THR A 681 21.07 29.75 0.53
N SER A 682 22.34 29.78 0.12
CA SER A 682 22.86 30.80 -0.79
C SER A 682 22.46 30.55 -2.26
N LEU A 683 22.21 29.28 -2.60
CA LEU A 683 21.76 28.83 -3.92
C LEU A 683 20.24 28.97 -4.12
N ILE A 684 19.47 29.10 -3.04
CA ILE A 684 18.02 29.27 -3.07
C ILE A 684 17.69 30.78 -3.08
N GLN A 685 16.95 31.22 -4.09
CA GLN A 685 16.52 32.61 -4.26
C GLN A 685 15.24 32.93 -3.48
N ASP A 686 14.22 32.10 -3.66
CA ASP A 686 12.88 32.26 -3.07
C ASP A 686 12.32 30.88 -2.72
N VAL A 687 11.58 30.80 -1.62
CA VAL A 687 10.78 29.63 -1.27
C VAL A 687 9.33 30.03 -1.14
N TYR A 688 8.45 29.37 -1.88
CA TYR A 688 7.00 29.50 -1.77
C TYR A 688 6.47 28.31 -0.98
N VAL A 689 5.89 28.59 0.18
CA VAL A 689 5.37 27.56 1.09
C VAL A 689 3.86 27.60 1.07
N VAL A 690 3.23 26.54 0.53
CA VAL A 690 1.79 26.34 0.66
C VAL A 690 1.51 25.55 1.93
N GLY A 691 0.94 26.22 2.91
CA GLY A 691 0.66 25.64 4.21
C GLY A 691 0.65 26.68 5.31
N GLY A 692 0.56 26.22 6.56
CA GLY A 692 0.47 27.07 7.73
C GLY A 692 -0.87 27.78 7.88
N HIS A 693 -1.23 28.09 9.12
CA HIS A 693 -2.48 28.77 9.46
C HIS A 693 -2.22 29.88 10.46
N LEU A 694 -2.49 31.13 10.06
CA LEU A 694 -2.37 32.29 10.92
C LEU A 694 -3.74 32.65 11.48
N SER A 695 -4.07 32.14 12.66
CA SER A 695 -5.37 32.40 13.28
C SER A 695 -5.53 33.87 13.66
N HIS A 696 -6.60 34.50 13.20
CA HIS A 696 -6.94 35.89 13.55
C HIS A 696 -8.01 36.00 14.66
N LYS A 697 -8.78 34.93 14.88
CA LYS A 697 -9.87 34.85 15.87
C LYS A 697 -10.01 33.41 16.34
N ARG A 698 -10.54 33.19 17.55
CA ARG A 698 -10.75 31.83 18.12
C ARG A 698 -11.58 30.89 17.23
N ALA A 699 -12.50 31.42 16.43
CA ALA A 699 -13.31 30.63 15.50
C ALA A 699 -12.56 30.18 14.23
N ASP A 700 -11.40 30.79 13.94
CA ASP A 700 -10.60 30.51 12.74
C ASP A 700 -9.62 29.37 13.02
N LYS A 701 -10.12 28.15 12.83
CA LYS A 701 -9.41 26.89 13.07
C LYS A 701 -8.55 26.46 11.88
N GLY A 702 -7.54 25.65 12.17
CA GLY A 702 -6.70 24.97 11.18
C GLY A 702 -7.47 23.93 10.36
N ASN A 703 -6.76 23.06 9.64
CA ASN A 703 -7.37 21.99 8.85
C ASN A 703 -7.05 20.58 9.34
N VAL A 704 -6.29 20.38 10.43
CA VAL A 704 -6.05 19.05 11.02
C VAL A 704 -7.30 18.56 11.76
N PHE A 705 -8.26 18.01 11.01
CA PHE A 705 -9.61 17.67 11.53
C PHE A 705 -9.70 16.29 12.21
N SER A 706 -8.72 15.42 12.00
CA SER A 706 -8.65 14.05 12.53
C SER A 706 -7.96 13.96 13.90
N VAL A 707 -7.34 15.06 14.36
CA VAL A 707 -6.67 15.17 15.67
C VAL A 707 -7.36 16.29 16.44
N PRO A 708 -8.48 16.03 17.12
CA PRO A 708 -9.30 17.07 17.75
C PRO A 708 -8.56 17.93 18.79
N SER A 709 -7.47 17.40 19.37
CA SER A 709 -6.62 18.12 20.30
C SER A 709 -5.80 19.25 19.65
N ASN A 710 -5.63 19.25 18.31
CA ASN A 710 -4.89 20.28 17.58
C ASN A 710 -5.82 21.10 16.66
N GLU A 711 -6.42 22.14 17.23
CA GLU A 711 -7.45 22.92 16.54
C GLU A 711 -6.91 23.96 15.55
N TYR A 712 -5.62 24.31 15.60
CA TYR A 712 -5.08 25.50 14.91
C TYR A 712 -3.96 25.21 13.92
N ALA A 713 -3.42 23.99 13.88
CA ALA A 713 -2.38 23.64 12.92
C ALA A 713 -2.96 23.43 11.50
N GLU A 714 -2.09 23.64 10.52
CA GLU A 714 -2.32 23.25 9.14
C GLU A 714 -1.59 21.92 8.87
N PHE A 715 -2.17 21.04 8.05
CA PHE A 715 -1.69 19.67 7.78
C PHE A 715 -0.21 19.62 7.38
N ASN A 716 0.27 20.38 6.40
CA ASN A 716 1.68 20.30 5.99
C ASN A 716 2.65 20.66 7.13
N MET A 717 2.26 21.63 7.97
CA MET A 717 3.04 21.98 9.16
C MET A 717 2.92 20.93 10.27
N PHE A 718 1.76 20.29 10.41
CA PHE A 718 1.52 19.27 11.44
C PHE A 718 2.20 17.94 11.12
N LEU A 719 2.31 17.58 9.83
CA LEU A 719 2.87 16.31 9.39
C LEU A 719 4.38 16.22 9.57
N ASP A 720 5.09 17.36 9.51
CA ASP A 720 6.48 17.46 9.95
C ASP A 720 6.76 18.83 10.63
N PRO A 721 6.37 18.98 11.92
CA PRO A 721 6.51 20.23 12.66
C PRO A 721 7.98 20.65 12.81
N LEU A 722 8.88 19.68 12.96
CA LEU A 722 10.30 19.94 13.15
C LEU A 722 10.95 20.43 11.85
N ALA A 723 10.60 19.84 10.70
CA ALA A 723 11.03 20.36 9.41
C ALA A 723 10.46 21.75 9.15
N ALA A 724 9.17 21.96 9.44
CA ALA A 724 8.56 23.28 9.32
C ALA A 724 9.30 24.33 10.16
N LYS A 725 9.53 24.04 11.45
CA LYS A 725 10.33 24.91 12.32
C LYS A 725 11.72 25.18 11.74
N THR A 726 12.42 24.15 11.26
CA THR A 726 13.76 24.28 10.67
C THR A 726 13.77 25.22 9.47
N VAL A 727 12.80 25.09 8.57
CA VAL A 727 12.67 25.97 7.40
C VAL A 727 12.31 27.40 7.81
N PHE A 728 11.35 27.58 8.72
CA PHE A 728 10.94 28.90 9.19
C PHE A 728 11.97 29.59 10.08
N ASP A 729 12.96 28.89 10.63
CA ASP A 729 14.08 29.48 11.36
C ASP A 729 15.32 29.76 10.46
N SER A 730 15.33 29.26 9.22
CA SER A 730 16.46 29.42 8.29
C SER A 730 16.66 30.86 7.80
N GLU A 731 17.70 31.12 6.99
CA GLU A 731 17.92 32.43 6.34
C GLU A 731 17.15 32.60 5.00
N LEU A 732 16.35 31.60 4.60
CA LEU A 732 15.67 31.60 3.29
C LEU A 732 14.65 32.74 3.16
N ASN A 733 14.53 33.30 1.96
CA ASN A 733 13.48 34.26 1.63
C ASN A 733 12.15 33.53 1.36
N ILE A 734 11.30 33.46 2.38
CA ILE A 734 10.06 32.69 2.37
C ILE A 734 8.86 33.57 2.02
N THR A 735 8.03 33.08 1.11
CA THR A 735 6.66 33.53 0.88
C THR A 735 5.69 32.44 1.32
N LEU A 736 4.93 32.71 2.39
CA LEU A 736 3.88 31.83 2.89
C LEU A 736 2.56 32.10 2.18
N ILE A 737 1.92 31.02 1.73
CA ILE A 737 0.57 30.98 1.16
C ILE A 737 -0.31 30.25 2.19
N PRO A 738 -0.83 30.98 3.19
CA PRO A 738 -1.50 30.37 4.34
C PRO A 738 -2.88 29.79 4.00
N LEU A 739 -3.35 28.88 4.85
CA LEU A 739 -4.67 28.24 4.74
C LEU A 739 -5.82 29.24 4.55
N GLY A 740 -5.74 30.42 5.19
CA GLY A 740 -6.73 31.48 5.06
C GLY A 740 -6.96 31.95 3.62
N ILE A 741 -5.89 32.14 2.82
CA ILE A 741 -6.03 32.56 1.41
C ILE A 741 -6.38 31.36 0.52
N GLN A 742 -5.85 30.17 0.83
CA GLN A 742 -6.19 28.93 0.14
C GLN A 742 -7.71 28.64 0.18
N ARG A 743 -8.34 28.79 1.35
CA ARG A 743 -9.79 28.64 1.53
C ARG A 743 -10.60 29.59 0.67
N GLN A 744 -10.12 30.81 0.42
CA GLN A 744 -10.82 31.80 -0.40
C GLN A 744 -10.90 31.41 -1.88
N VAL A 745 -9.97 30.58 -2.36
CA VAL A 745 -9.94 30.10 -3.74
C VAL A 745 -10.43 28.66 -3.92
N GLY A 746 -10.81 27.96 -2.84
CA GLY A 746 -11.26 26.56 -2.87
C GLY A 746 -12.63 26.28 -3.49
N SER A 747 -13.13 27.13 -4.39
CA SER A 747 -14.46 26.97 -5.00
C SER A 747 -14.41 26.15 -6.30
N PHE A 748 -14.73 24.86 -6.20
CA PHE A 748 -14.84 23.99 -7.38
C PHE A 748 -15.83 24.48 -8.44
N PRO A 749 -17.05 24.94 -8.10
CA PRO A 749 -17.99 25.42 -9.12
C PRO A 749 -17.43 26.58 -9.93
N MET A 750 -16.70 27.50 -9.29
CA MET A 750 -16.09 28.64 -9.97
C MET A 750 -15.01 28.21 -10.95
N ILE A 751 -14.14 27.27 -10.56
CA ILE A 751 -13.12 26.69 -11.44
C ILE A 751 -13.78 25.93 -12.61
N LEU A 752 -14.72 25.02 -12.31
CA LEU A 752 -15.38 24.16 -13.28
C LEU A 752 -16.19 24.96 -14.32
N LYS A 753 -16.82 26.06 -13.91
CA LYS A 753 -17.52 26.98 -14.83
C LYS A 753 -16.59 27.56 -15.88
N ARG A 754 -15.31 27.78 -15.57
CA ARG A 754 -14.32 28.33 -16.53
C ARG A 754 -13.86 27.31 -17.58
N PHE A 755 -14.16 26.02 -17.40
CA PHE A 755 -13.91 24.97 -18.40
C PHE A 755 -15.09 24.76 -19.38
N GLN A 756 -16.20 25.50 -19.23
CA GLN A 756 -17.35 25.42 -20.12
C GLN A 756 -17.03 26.14 -21.46
N ASP A 757 -17.51 25.57 -22.58
CA ASP A 757 -17.44 26.15 -23.93
C ASP A 757 -16.04 26.31 -24.57
N THR A 758 -15.03 25.65 -24.03
CA THR A 758 -13.65 25.65 -24.58
C THR A 758 -13.24 24.30 -25.15
N LYS A 759 -12.48 24.29 -26.25
CA LYS A 759 -11.84 23.06 -26.75
C LYS A 759 -10.78 22.61 -25.73
N MET A 760 -11.03 21.48 -25.09
CA MET A 760 -10.19 20.97 -24.00
C MET A 760 -8.98 20.22 -24.54
N THR A 761 -7.80 20.54 -24.04
CA THR A 761 -6.59 19.70 -24.16
C THR A 761 -6.76 18.40 -23.33
N PRO A 762 -5.95 17.37 -23.57
CA PRO A 762 -6.03 16.14 -22.79
C PRO A 762 -5.85 16.36 -21.29
N GLU A 763 -4.86 17.18 -20.90
CA GLU A 763 -4.59 17.51 -19.50
C GLU A 763 -5.70 18.36 -18.87
N ALA A 764 -6.33 19.27 -19.62
CA ALA A 764 -7.52 19.99 -19.15
C ALA A 764 -8.70 19.04 -18.91
N ASN A 765 -8.89 18.02 -19.76
CA ASN A 765 -9.91 17.00 -19.54
C ASN A 765 -9.64 16.16 -18.30
N PHE A 766 -8.38 15.80 -18.05
CA PHE A 766 -7.98 15.12 -16.83
C PHE A 766 -8.28 15.98 -15.59
N ALA A 767 -7.80 17.23 -15.58
CA ALA A 767 -8.00 18.17 -14.49
C ALA A 767 -9.49 18.41 -14.20
N ARG A 768 -10.32 18.64 -15.24
CA ARG A 768 -11.76 18.79 -15.08
C ARG A 768 -12.41 17.55 -14.47
N ARG A 769 -12.02 16.35 -14.88
CA ARG A 769 -12.54 15.09 -14.32
C ARG A 769 -12.16 14.93 -12.84
N LEU A 770 -10.92 15.26 -12.48
CA LEU A 770 -10.45 15.23 -11.10
C LEU A 770 -11.20 16.25 -10.24
N LEU A 771 -11.25 17.51 -10.65
CA LEU A 771 -11.99 18.57 -9.95
C LEU A 771 -13.49 18.25 -9.80
N THR A 772 -14.10 17.67 -10.83
CA THR A 772 -15.51 17.22 -10.76
C THR A 772 -15.66 16.08 -9.74
N ARG A 773 -14.72 15.13 -9.71
CA ARG A 773 -14.73 14.04 -8.73
C ARG A 773 -14.62 14.56 -7.31
N LEU A 774 -13.66 15.43 -7.04
CA LEU A 774 -13.45 16.07 -5.73
C LEU A 774 -14.71 16.84 -5.29
N TYR A 775 -15.30 17.63 -6.19
CA TYR A 775 -16.52 18.38 -5.91
C TYR A 775 -17.69 17.47 -5.57
N LEU A 776 -17.93 16.41 -6.36
CA LEU A 776 -19.03 15.48 -6.11
C LEU A 776 -18.87 14.78 -4.76
N LEU A 777 -17.65 14.32 -4.44
CA LEU A 777 -17.37 13.67 -3.16
C LEU A 777 -17.59 14.61 -1.98
N GLN A 778 -17.12 15.85 -2.10
CA GLN A 778 -17.33 16.88 -1.08
C GLN A 778 -18.82 17.13 -0.79
N GLN A 779 -19.67 17.08 -1.82
CA GLN A 779 -21.12 17.27 -1.67
C GLN A 779 -21.83 16.01 -1.16
N SER A 780 -21.35 14.81 -1.53
CA SER A 780 -22.08 13.57 -1.28
C SER A 780 -21.73 12.88 0.03
N HIS A 781 -20.60 13.21 0.68
CA HIS A 781 -20.12 12.43 1.82
C HIS A 781 -19.30 13.23 2.84
N LEU A 782 -19.61 13.04 4.13
CA LEU A 782 -19.03 13.78 5.26
C LEU A 782 -17.49 13.67 5.35
N ARG A 783 -16.93 12.51 5.01
CA ARG A 783 -15.46 12.27 5.08
C ARG A 783 -14.66 13.09 4.07
N TYR A 784 -15.31 13.49 2.98
CA TYR A 784 -14.67 14.24 1.88
C TYR A 784 -14.93 15.75 1.99
N GLN A 785 -15.33 16.28 3.16
CA GLN A 785 -15.56 17.72 3.31
C GLN A 785 -14.31 18.57 3.07
N HIS A 786 -13.12 18.02 3.33
CA HIS A 786 -11.84 18.71 3.17
C HIS A 786 -11.32 18.78 1.74
N MET A 787 -12.00 18.23 0.72
CA MET A 787 -11.50 18.23 -0.67
C MET A 787 -11.10 19.63 -1.19
N GLY A 788 -11.70 20.69 -0.64
CA GLY A 788 -11.32 22.07 -0.96
C GLY A 788 -9.86 22.44 -0.63
N THR A 789 -9.17 21.70 0.26
CA THR A 789 -7.74 21.92 0.58
C THR A 789 -6.87 21.74 -0.66
N PHE A 790 -7.13 20.70 -1.46
CA PHE A 790 -6.40 20.39 -2.69
C PHE A 790 -6.52 21.48 -3.76
N SER A 791 -7.60 22.28 -3.74
CA SER A 791 -7.69 23.45 -4.63
C SER A 791 -6.78 24.59 -4.20
N GLY A 792 -6.43 24.66 -2.91
CA GLY A 792 -5.50 25.62 -2.33
C GLY A 792 -4.06 25.40 -2.80
N GLU A 793 -3.65 24.17 -3.04
CA GLU A 793 -2.30 23.81 -3.52
C GLU A 793 -1.97 24.35 -4.92
N ILE A 794 -2.98 24.51 -5.76
CA ILE A 794 -2.86 25.11 -7.10
C ILE A 794 -2.43 26.59 -6.98
N LEU A 795 -2.85 27.29 -5.92
CA LEU A 795 -2.52 28.69 -5.71
C LEU A 795 -1.02 28.93 -5.60
N GLY A 796 -0.26 27.98 -5.05
CA GLY A 796 1.20 28.03 -5.01
C GLY A 796 1.82 28.23 -6.39
N ALA A 797 1.47 27.34 -7.31
CA ALA A 797 1.94 27.38 -8.69
C ALA A 797 1.45 28.64 -9.43
N VAL A 798 0.19 29.04 -9.22
CA VAL A 798 -0.37 30.25 -9.84
C VAL A 798 0.33 31.51 -9.34
N ALA A 799 0.58 31.63 -8.03
CA ALA A 799 1.25 32.77 -7.42
C ALA A 799 2.71 32.89 -7.90
N LEU A 800 3.44 31.77 -7.93
CA LEU A 800 4.81 31.70 -8.43
C LEU A 800 4.94 32.18 -9.89
N ALA A 801 4.00 31.80 -10.76
CA ALA A 801 4.02 32.15 -12.18
C ALA A 801 3.54 33.58 -12.50
N SER A 802 3.00 34.31 -11.51
CA SER A 802 2.14 35.48 -11.73
C SER A 802 2.81 36.85 -11.52
N HIS A 803 4.11 37.00 -11.79
CA HIS A 803 4.86 38.25 -11.48
C HIS A 803 4.31 39.54 -12.14
N HIS A 804 3.52 39.46 -13.22
CA HIS A 804 2.84 40.60 -13.88
C HIS A 804 1.34 40.36 -14.15
N SER A 805 0.70 39.58 -13.27
CA SER A 805 -0.61 38.97 -13.47
C SER A 805 -1.80 39.83 -12.99
N PRO A 806 -3.01 39.66 -13.59
CA PRO A 806 -4.26 40.20 -13.03
C PRO A 806 -4.61 39.69 -11.62
N LEU A 807 -3.83 38.73 -11.09
CA LEU A 807 -3.94 38.20 -9.73
C LEU A 807 -3.78 39.27 -8.64
N LYS A 808 -2.97 40.32 -8.87
CA LYS A 808 -2.71 41.44 -7.93
C LYS A 808 -2.49 40.98 -6.46
N PRO A 809 -1.48 40.14 -6.20
CA PRO A 809 -1.24 39.62 -4.86
C PRO A 809 -0.85 40.72 -3.88
N THR A 810 -1.42 40.71 -2.68
CA THR A 810 -1.02 41.56 -1.56
C THR A 810 -0.12 40.76 -0.63
N LEU A 811 1.16 41.15 -0.55
CA LEU A 811 2.16 40.54 0.33
C LEU A 811 2.43 41.44 1.53
N ARG A 812 2.44 40.88 2.74
CA ARG A 812 2.88 41.58 3.96
C ARG A 812 3.92 40.79 4.71
N VAL A 813 4.94 41.47 5.20
CA VAL A 813 5.97 40.82 6.04
C VAL A 813 5.44 40.73 7.47
N LYS A 814 5.48 39.53 8.06
CA LYS A 814 5.13 39.28 9.47
C LYS A 814 6.17 38.39 10.14
N PRO A 815 6.44 38.56 11.45
CA PRO A 815 7.36 37.70 12.17
C PRO A 815 6.67 36.38 12.55
N ILE A 816 7.04 35.29 11.90
CA ILE A 816 6.40 33.97 12.04
C ILE A 816 7.25 33.01 12.87
N LYS A 817 6.57 32.17 13.66
CA LYS A 817 7.14 31.05 14.40
C LYS A 817 6.27 29.80 14.25
N VAL A 818 6.90 28.63 14.21
CA VAL A 818 6.22 27.33 14.20
C VAL A 818 6.53 26.56 15.49
N PHE A 819 5.50 25.96 16.11
CA PHE A 819 5.68 25.09 17.27
C PHE A 819 6.03 23.65 16.85
N ALA A 820 7.05 23.09 17.50
CA ALA A 820 7.55 21.74 17.28
C ALA A 820 8.20 21.22 18.58
N GLU A 821 7.42 21.20 19.65
CA GLU A 821 7.85 20.87 21.01
C GLU A 821 7.62 19.38 21.33
N GLY A 822 7.05 18.62 20.39
CA GLY A 822 6.65 17.24 20.60
C GLY A 822 5.28 17.11 21.28
N VAL A 823 4.54 18.22 21.41
CA VAL A 823 3.20 18.25 22.01
C VAL A 823 2.16 18.30 20.88
N GLU A 824 1.50 17.16 20.64
CA GLU A 824 0.57 16.98 19.52
C GLU A 824 -0.52 18.06 19.43
N SER A 825 -1.03 18.57 20.55
CA SER A 825 -2.07 19.61 20.57
C SER A 825 -1.58 20.99 20.07
N LYS A 826 -0.27 21.19 19.95
CA LYS A 826 0.37 22.47 19.60
C LYS A 826 1.27 22.38 18.38
N ASP A 827 1.89 21.22 18.14
CA ASP A 827 2.84 21.03 17.06
C ASP A 827 2.23 21.40 15.70
N GLY A 828 3.03 22.01 14.83
CA GLY A 828 2.61 22.50 13.51
C GLY A 828 1.83 23.82 13.52
N GLN A 829 1.45 24.35 14.68
CA GLN A 829 0.80 25.66 14.74
C GLN A 829 1.77 26.77 14.31
N THR A 830 1.29 27.62 13.40
CA THR A 830 2.01 28.78 12.89
C THR A 830 1.48 30.03 13.59
N VAL A 831 2.34 30.79 14.26
CA VAL A 831 1.95 31.97 15.05
C VAL A 831 2.76 33.19 14.66
N ILE A 832 2.19 34.37 14.90
CA ILE A 832 2.92 35.64 14.80
C ILE A 832 3.61 35.88 16.15
N ASP A 833 4.93 35.96 16.16
CA ASP A 833 5.76 36.20 17.34
C ASP A 833 6.63 37.44 17.11
N GLU A 834 6.18 38.61 17.58
CA GLU A 834 6.87 39.89 17.40
C GLU A 834 8.28 39.94 18.03
N LYS A 835 8.60 39.03 18.96
CA LYS A 835 9.90 39.03 19.66
C LYS A 835 10.91 38.10 19.02
N HIS A 836 10.49 36.90 18.63
CA HIS A 836 11.39 35.84 18.17
C HIS A 836 11.03 35.26 16.79
N GLY A 837 9.96 35.75 16.16
CA GLY A 837 9.52 35.26 14.86
C GLY A 837 10.40 35.77 13.72
N LYS A 838 10.62 34.91 12.71
CA LYS A 838 11.34 35.27 11.49
C LYS A 838 10.44 36.11 10.58
N PRO A 839 10.92 37.24 10.02
CA PRO A 839 10.18 37.97 8.99
C PRO A 839 9.91 37.10 7.75
N VAL A 840 8.64 36.86 7.45
CA VAL A 840 8.18 36.07 6.28
C VAL A 840 7.15 36.85 5.49
N LYS A 841 7.21 36.80 4.16
CA LYS A 841 6.20 37.42 3.28
C LYS A 841 4.94 36.57 3.29
N ILE A 842 3.81 37.13 3.68
CA ILE A 842 2.52 36.44 3.77
C ILE A 842 1.64 36.90 2.62
N LEU A 843 1.09 35.96 1.86
CA LEU A 843 0.04 36.24 0.88
C LEU A 843 -1.29 36.42 1.61
N GLU A 844 -1.74 37.68 1.73
CA GLU A 844 -2.96 38.02 2.46
C GLU A 844 -4.20 38.09 1.55
N ASP A 845 -4.03 38.55 0.31
CA ASP A 845 -5.16 38.76 -0.61
C ASP A 845 -4.75 38.60 -2.08
N ILE A 846 -5.71 38.20 -2.91
CA ILE A 846 -5.60 38.08 -4.37
C ILE A 846 -6.93 38.37 -5.04
N ASN A 847 -6.89 38.73 -6.32
CA ASN A 847 -8.07 38.74 -7.17
C ASN A 847 -8.51 37.30 -7.49
N ARG A 848 -9.54 36.83 -6.77
CA ARG A 848 -10.09 35.46 -6.88
C ARG A 848 -10.64 35.13 -8.28
N GLU A 849 -11.32 36.08 -8.92
CA GLU A 849 -11.83 35.88 -10.28
C GLU A 849 -10.69 35.73 -11.30
N ALA A 850 -9.63 36.53 -11.13
CA ALA A 850 -8.44 36.38 -11.94
C ALA A 850 -7.78 35.02 -11.72
N TYR A 851 -7.69 34.53 -10.48
CA TYR A 851 -7.17 33.19 -10.17
C TYR A 851 -7.91 32.09 -10.96
N TYR A 852 -9.24 32.05 -10.87
CA TYR A 852 -10.04 31.03 -11.57
C TYR A 852 -9.86 31.10 -13.08
N HIS A 853 -9.81 32.32 -13.63
CA HIS A 853 -9.60 32.54 -15.05
C HIS A 853 -8.20 32.10 -15.49
N LEU A 854 -7.15 32.47 -14.75
CA LEU A 854 -5.76 32.12 -15.06
C LEU A 854 -5.56 30.61 -15.09
N PHE A 855 -6.03 29.91 -14.06
CA PHE A 855 -5.90 28.45 -13.99
C PHE A 855 -6.57 27.79 -15.20
N ALA A 856 -7.85 28.07 -15.44
CA ALA A 856 -8.59 27.43 -16.53
C ALA A 856 -8.03 27.81 -17.91
N LYS A 857 -7.68 29.08 -18.12
CA LYS A 857 -7.06 29.56 -19.38
C LYS A 857 -5.74 28.83 -19.64
N GLN A 858 -4.91 28.68 -18.61
CA GLN A 858 -3.61 28.02 -18.75
C GLN A 858 -3.79 26.53 -19.10
N MET A 859 -4.74 25.85 -18.46
CA MET A 859 -5.01 24.44 -18.71
C MET A 859 -5.45 24.15 -20.15
N VAL A 860 -6.26 25.03 -20.76
CA VAL A 860 -6.75 24.85 -22.14
C VAL A 860 -5.79 25.41 -23.21
N ASN A 861 -4.71 26.08 -22.82
CA ASN A 861 -3.71 26.59 -23.75
C ASN A 861 -3.04 25.42 -24.50
N THR A 862 -2.93 25.49 -25.82
CA THR A 862 -2.34 24.44 -26.66
C THR A 862 -0.82 24.53 -26.85
N GLU A 863 -0.18 25.63 -26.45
CA GLU A 863 1.26 25.88 -26.70
C GLU A 863 2.19 24.83 -26.07
N GLN A 864 1.89 24.38 -24.84
CA GLN A 864 2.63 23.33 -24.12
C GLN A 864 1.72 22.16 -23.77
N SER A 865 0.93 21.65 -24.72
CA SER A 865 -0.07 20.58 -24.50
C SER A 865 0.56 19.19 -24.41
N ALA A 866 -0.17 18.25 -23.82
CA ALA A 866 0.20 16.84 -23.79
C ALA A 866 0.58 16.30 -25.19
N VAL A 867 1.71 15.59 -25.27
CA VAL A 867 2.15 14.87 -26.47
C VAL A 867 1.40 13.55 -26.65
N MET A 868 0.85 13.02 -25.56
CA MET A 868 0.05 11.81 -25.53
C MET A 868 -1.17 12.01 -24.63
N GLY A 869 -2.38 11.83 -25.17
CA GLY A 869 -3.59 12.29 -24.49
C GLY A 869 -4.11 11.39 -23.35
N SER A 870 -3.93 10.08 -23.44
CA SER A 870 -4.44 9.13 -22.45
C SER A 870 -3.88 7.73 -22.66
N PHE A 871 -4.08 6.84 -21.68
CA PHE A 871 -3.79 5.42 -21.88
C PHE A 871 -4.56 4.80 -23.05
N ASN A 872 -5.79 5.26 -23.34
CA ASN A 872 -6.55 4.75 -24.48
C ASN A 872 -5.92 5.17 -25.82
N ASP A 873 -5.31 6.35 -25.88
CA ASP A 873 -4.57 6.81 -27.06
C ASP A 873 -3.29 5.99 -27.23
N GLN A 874 -2.55 5.81 -26.14
CA GLN A 874 -1.34 4.97 -26.11
C GLN A 874 -1.63 3.53 -26.56
N LYS A 875 -2.71 2.92 -26.05
CA LYS A 875 -3.14 1.58 -26.48
C LYS A 875 -3.46 1.51 -27.98
N ARG A 876 -4.01 2.58 -28.56
CA ARG A 876 -4.27 2.62 -30.01
C ARG A 876 -2.95 2.64 -30.76
N MET A 877 -2.00 3.47 -30.35
CA MET A 877 -0.65 3.54 -30.94
C MET A 877 0.06 2.18 -30.88
N TRP A 878 0.03 1.49 -29.74
CA TRP A 878 0.69 0.18 -29.60
C TRP A 878 0.00 -0.99 -30.31
N ARG A 879 -1.21 -0.77 -30.85
CA ARG A 879 -1.97 -1.76 -31.64
C ARG A 879 -1.89 -1.54 -33.13
N THR A 880 -1.46 -0.36 -33.56
CA THR A 880 -1.33 0.00 -34.98
C THR A 880 0.15 -0.03 -35.39
N PRO A 881 0.51 -0.62 -36.55
CA PRO A 881 1.86 -0.51 -37.06
C PRO A 881 2.26 0.97 -37.21
N PRO A 882 3.52 1.33 -36.89
CA PRO A 882 3.99 2.69 -37.08
C PRO A 882 3.88 3.05 -38.58
N THR A 883 3.23 4.19 -38.85
CA THR A 883 3.10 4.77 -40.19
C THR A 883 4.40 5.39 -40.67
#